data_AF-A0A2E6R1A1-F1
#
_entry.id   AF-A0A2E6R1A1-F1
#
_cell.length_a   1.000
_cell.length_b   1.000
_cell.length_c   1.000
_cell.angle_alpha   90.00
_cell.angle_beta   90.00
_cell.angle_gamma   90.00
#
_symmetry.space_group_name_H-M   'P 1'
#
loop_
_entity.id
_entity.type
_entity.pdbx_description
1 polymer ?
#
loop_
_entity_poly.entity_id
_entity_poly.type
_entity_poly.pdbx_seq_one_letter_code
_entity_poly.pdbx_strand_id
1 'polypeptide(L)'
;MSAGKSFHIARIAVIGLGLIGCSWVKGLRARNCLRTVVGYDRNLDSMQEALRVGLVDDFSTDIASVVKDADLVIISVPILSVRQVLEDLKPGLSDHTVLTDVGSVKGSVERDVKAVFGEHFERFVLGHPIAGSERSGVTAADENLYVHHKVILTPTDNTSPQAIELVKNAWLAVEADVEEMSVSFHDEVLSATSHLPHLLAYSLVDTLANRHENKEIFNYAAGGFRDFTRIAASSPVMWRDIFSANKEQILRTLDLFTHDLAFLRSAIEQDDTTTVMGVLTRAKVARDHFSKILARRAYVDSMKTASVNYLAAPGGALSGSFRVPGDKSISHRSIMLGSLANGTTEVSGFLEGEDSLATLQAFRDMGVVIEGPHRGRVTIHGVGLHGLQAPPNTLYVGNSGTSMRLLAGLMAGQSFDVEMSGDESLSKRPMGRVADPLRLMGAKVDTAEGGRPPMKVYGANKLKGIHYDLPMASAQVKSCVLLAGLYAEGETSVTEPAPTRDHTERMLKGFGYNVEVDGSTVRIQSGGELTATSIDVPSDISSAAFYMVGASIAEGSDITLEHVGINPTRVGVINILKAMGGNIEILNEREVGGEPVADIRVRSAQLKGIHIPEDQVPLAIDEFPALFVAAACAEGETVLTGAEELRVKESDRIQAMVDGLVTLGVDAKGTEDGAVIKGMGKDGKFGEGDIVTHHDHRIAMSFAMASLRGSGTIRILDCANVATSFPGFVELANNAGLNIEVSEG
;
A
#
# COMPACT_ATOMS: atom_id res chain seq x y z
N MET A 1 -14.70 23.15 -20.82
CA MET A 1 -13.32 23.52 -21.20
C MET A 1 -13.35 24.96 -21.70
N SER A 2 -13.10 25.95 -20.84
CA SER A 2 -12.83 27.32 -21.32
C SER A 2 -11.38 27.38 -21.77
N ALA A 3 -11.12 28.01 -22.91
CA ALA A 3 -9.78 28.24 -23.41
C ALA A 3 -8.98 29.05 -22.37
N GLY A 4 -8.00 28.39 -21.73
CA GLY A 4 -7.23 28.95 -20.62
C GLY A 4 -6.40 30.15 -21.08
N LYS A 5 -6.49 31.26 -20.34
CA LYS A 5 -5.53 32.36 -20.47
C LYS A 5 -4.13 31.82 -20.19
N SER A 6 -3.17 32.08 -21.07
CA SER A 6 -1.76 31.77 -20.82
C SER A 6 -1.28 32.53 -19.57
N PHE A 7 -0.78 31.83 -18.56
CA PHE A 7 -0.20 32.42 -17.37
C PHE A 7 1.00 33.31 -17.74
N HIS A 8 1.04 34.54 -17.21
CA HIS A 8 2.08 35.51 -17.56
C HIS A 8 2.32 36.52 -16.42
N ILE A 9 3.59 36.84 -16.16
CA ILE A 9 4.07 37.82 -15.16
C ILE A 9 4.81 38.93 -15.91
N ALA A 10 4.43 40.20 -15.70
CA ALA A 10 4.99 41.31 -16.47
C ALA A 10 6.37 41.73 -15.96
N ARG A 11 6.56 41.80 -14.64
CA ARG A 11 7.84 42.16 -14.02
C ARG A 11 8.11 41.31 -12.77
N ILE A 12 9.22 40.58 -12.80
CA ILE A 12 9.73 39.83 -11.65
C ILE A 12 11.05 40.42 -11.14
N ALA A 13 11.19 40.50 -9.82
CA ALA A 13 12.44 40.84 -9.16
C ALA A 13 13.08 39.58 -8.53
N VAL A 14 14.35 39.34 -8.81
CA VAL A 14 15.09 38.19 -8.27
C VAL A 14 16.17 38.69 -7.32
N ILE A 15 16.01 38.38 -6.03
CA ILE A 15 16.95 38.78 -4.99
C ILE A 15 17.79 37.57 -4.59
N GLY A 16 19.06 37.57 -5.00
CA GLY A 16 19.98 36.42 -4.93
C GLY A 16 20.07 35.70 -6.27
N LEU A 17 21.16 35.92 -7.01
CA LEU A 17 21.37 35.42 -8.38
C LEU A 17 22.13 34.08 -8.40
N GLY A 18 21.81 33.22 -7.43
CA GLY A 18 22.34 31.86 -7.36
C GLY A 18 21.61 30.87 -8.28
N LEU A 19 21.96 29.60 -8.16
CA LEU A 19 21.37 28.50 -8.93
C LEU A 19 19.83 28.55 -8.91
N ILE A 20 19.23 28.63 -7.72
CA ILE A 20 17.79 28.46 -7.52
C ILE A 20 16.99 29.58 -8.19
N GLY A 21 17.20 30.83 -7.77
CA GLY A 21 16.48 31.99 -8.31
C GLY A 21 16.66 32.16 -9.82
N CYS A 22 17.91 32.03 -10.32
CA CYS A 22 18.19 32.17 -11.75
C CYS A 22 17.60 31.02 -12.59
N SER A 23 17.62 29.78 -12.11
CA SER A 23 16.98 28.64 -12.80
C SER A 23 15.49 28.86 -12.95
N TRP A 24 14.84 29.48 -11.96
CA TRP A 24 13.39 29.69 -11.99
C TRP A 24 12.99 30.71 -13.04
N VAL A 25 13.65 31.87 -13.05
CA VAL A 25 13.40 32.87 -14.10
C VAL A 25 13.78 32.39 -15.48
N LYS A 26 14.85 31.60 -15.60
CA LYS A 26 15.24 30.97 -16.88
C LYS A 26 14.16 30.01 -17.37
N GLY A 27 13.65 29.14 -16.51
CA GLY A 27 12.58 28.19 -16.83
C GLY A 27 11.26 28.87 -17.22
N LEU A 28 10.87 29.92 -16.51
CA LEU A 28 9.69 30.73 -16.82
C LEU A 28 9.84 31.49 -18.16
N ARG A 29 11.04 32.01 -18.43
CA ARG A 29 11.36 32.70 -19.69
C ARG A 29 11.32 31.75 -20.88
N ALA A 30 11.88 30.55 -20.74
CA ALA A 30 11.84 29.51 -21.77
C ALA A 30 10.39 29.11 -22.16
N ARG A 31 9.43 29.27 -21.24
CA ARG A 31 8.01 28.96 -21.42
C ARG A 31 7.13 30.18 -21.73
N ASN A 32 7.74 31.33 -22.02
CA ASN A 32 7.07 32.60 -22.36
C ASN A 32 6.13 33.15 -21.27
N CYS A 33 6.38 32.80 -20.00
CA CYS A 33 5.57 33.24 -18.86
C CYS A 33 6.07 34.55 -18.23
N LEU A 34 7.15 35.14 -18.75
CA LEU A 34 7.79 36.35 -18.19
C LEU A 34 8.06 37.39 -19.28
N ARG A 35 7.92 38.67 -18.93
CA ARG A 35 8.33 39.79 -19.79
C ARG A 35 9.63 40.47 -19.34
N THR A 36 9.72 40.86 -18.06
CA THR A 36 10.88 41.60 -17.54
C THR A 36 11.39 40.98 -16.24
N VAL A 37 12.71 40.82 -16.11
CA VAL A 37 13.40 40.32 -14.93
C VAL A 37 14.43 41.35 -14.48
N VAL A 38 14.38 41.80 -13.22
CA VAL A 38 15.42 42.66 -12.63
C VAL A 38 16.09 41.94 -11.46
N GLY A 39 17.42 41.93 -11.45
CA GLY A 39 18.22 41.17 -10.50
C GLY A 39 18.87 42.03 -9.42
N TYR A 40 19.07 41.43 -8.25
CA TYR A 40 19.98 41.91 -7.22
C TYR A 40 20.83 40.75 -6.70
N ASP A 41 22.13 40.97 -6.53
CA ASP A 41 23.00 40.13 -5.73
C ASP A 41 23.97 41.00 -4.91
N ARG A 42 24.47 40.46 -3.79
CA ARG A 42 25.53 41.11 -3.01
C ARG A 42 26.81 41.28 -3.83
N ASN A 43 27.04 40.41 -4.80
CA ASN A 43 28.21 40.41 -5.65
C ASN A 43 27.91 41.10 -7.00
N LEU A 44 28.59 42.23 -7.24
CA LEU A 44 28.48 42.97 -8.49
C LEU A 44 28.85 42.12 -9.71
N ASP A 45 29.86 41.25 -9.60
CA ASP A 45 30.28 40.37 -10.69
C ASP A 45 29.17 39.38 -11.06
N SER A 46 28.41 38.89 -10.08
CA SER A 46 27.26 38.00 -10.32
C SER A 46 26.12 38.72 -11.03
N MET A 47 25.85 39.98 -10.69
CA MET A 47 24.85 40.80 -11.38
C MET A 47 25.25 41.09 -12.83
N GLN A 48 26.50 41.50 -13.06
CA GLN A 48 27.05 41.75 -14.39
C GLN A 48 27.02 40.49 -15.25
N GLU A 49 27.37 39.34 -14.66
CA GLU A 49 27.31 38.05 -15.34
C GLU A 49 25.89 37.67 -15.71
N ALA A 50 24.93 37.80 -14.79
CA ALA A 50 23.53 37.47 -15.04
C ALA A 50 22.92 38.32 -16.16
N LEU A 51 23.30 39.60 -16.25
CA LEU A 51 22.91 40.47 -17.36
C LEU A 51 23.56 40.00 -18.66
N ARG A 52 24.87 39.70 -18.64
CA ARG A 52 25.64 39.26 -19.81
C ARG A 52 25.09 37.98 -20.43
N VAL A 53 24.68 37.01 -19.61
CA VAL A 53 24.09 35.73 -20.08
C VAL A 53 22.59 35.82 -20.33
N GLY A 54 21.98 37.00 -20.15
CA GLY A 54 20.55 37.22 -20.40
C GLY A 54 19.64 36.45 -19.44
N LEU A 55 20.02 36.33 -18.16
CA LEU A 55 19.14 35.81 -17.10
C LEU A 55 18.30 36.92 -16.47
N VAL A 56 18.84 38.15 -16.45
CA VAL A 56 18.14 39.37 -16.03
C VAL A 56 18.22 40.40 -17.15
N ASP A 57 17.25 41.31 -17.22
CA ASP A 57 17.21 42.37 -18.22
C ASP A 57 17.84 43.67 -17.70
N ASP A 58 17.87 43.83 -16.36
CA ASP A 58 18.52 44.93 -15.67
C ASP A 58 18.94 44.50 -14.24
N PHE A 59 19.81 45.28 -13.59
CA PHE A 59 20.18 45.09 -12.20
C PHE A 59 20.46 46.42 -11.49
N SER A 60 20.35 46.44 -10.17
CA SER A 60 20.75 47.59 -9.35
C SER A 60 21.49 47.12 -8.10
N THR A 61 22.38 47.95 -7.57
CA THR A 61 23.04 47.72 -6.28
C THR A 61 22.16 48.12 -5.09
N ASP A 62 20.98 48.68 -5.33
CA ASP A 62 19.97 49.03 -4.33
C ASP A 62 18.72 48.14 -4.50
N ILE A 63 18.40 47.36 -3.47
CA ILE A 63 17.29 46.40 -3.49
C ILE A 63 15.95 47.11 -3.69
N ALA A 64 15.75 48.26 -3.04
CA ALA A 64 14.50 49.02 -3.14
C ALA A 64 14.19 49.43 -4.59
N SER A 65 15.23 49.82 -5.33
CA SER A 65 15.12 50.13 -6.77
C SER A 65 14.78 48.89 -7.62
N VAL A 66 15.26 47.70 -7.25
CA VAL A 66 15.00 46.45 -7.98
C VAL A 66 13.53 46.02 -7.87
N VAL A 67 12.98 46.04 -6.64
CA VAL A 67 11.62 45.56 -6.36
C VAL A 67 10.52 46.53 -6.78
N LYS A 68 10.87 47.77 -7.12
CA LYS A 68 9.92 48.80 -7.53
C LYS A 68 9.09 48.33 -8.73
N ASP A 69 7.77 48.46 -8.59
CA ASP A 69 6.75 48.09 -9.58
C ASP A 69 6.79 46.61 -10.03
N ALA A 70 7.43 45.73 -9.26
CA ALA A 70 7.42 44.29 -9.53
C ALA A 70 6.06 43.68 -9.18
N ASP A 71 5.57 42.79 -10.04
CA ASP A 71 4.38 41.98 -9.74
C ASP A 71 4.71 40.88 -8.72
N LEU A 72 5.91 40.31 -8.85
CA LEU A 72 6.40 39.21 -8.03
C LEU A 72 7.88 39.41 -7.66
N VAL A 73 8.23 39.17 -6.41
CA VAL A 73 9.63 39.13 -5.94
C VAL A 73 9.94 37.74 -5.41
N ILE A 74 11.05 37.16 -5.84
CA ILE A 74 11.59 35.92 -5.27
C ILE A 74 12.87 36.19 -4.49
N ILE A 75 12.89 35.71 -3.25
CA ILE A 75 14.01 35.84 -2.33
C ILE A 75 14.78 34.52 -2.28
N SER A 76 15.94 34.50 -2.91
CA SER A 76 16.85 33.35 -3.09
C SER A 76 18.21 33.57 -2.42
N VAL A 77 18.18 34.04 -1.17
CA VAL A 77 19.38 34.27 -0.34
C VAL A 77 19.49 33.25 0.80
N PRO A 78 20.68 33.11 1.44
CA PRO A 78 20.81 32.28 2.63
C PRO A 78 19.79 32.66 3.71
N ILE A 79 19.27 31.65 4.42
CA ILE A 79 18.10 31.79 5.30
C ILE A 79 18.26 32.88 6.36
N LEU A 80 19.45 33.02 6.95
CA LEU A 80 19.72 34.05 7.97
C LEU A 80 19.92 35.46 7.40
N SER A 81 19.97 35.61 6.07
CA SER A 81 20.04 36.91 5.39
C SER A 81 18.65 37.45 5.01
N VAL A 82 17.60 36.64 5.13
CA VAL A 82 16.25 37.00 4.66
C VAL A 82 15.73 38.25 5.37
N ARG A 83 15.85 38.35 6.70
CA ARG A 83 15.43 39.54 7.45
C ARG A 83 15.99 40.85 6.90
N GLN A 84 17.31 40.92 6.71
CA GLN A 84 17.96 42.13 6.20
C GLN A 84 17.45 42.48 4.79
N VAL A 85 17.29 41.47 3.93
CA VAL A 85 16.74 41.65 2.59
C VAL A 85 15.30 42.18 2.63
N LEU A 86 14.47 41.69 3.55
CA LEU A 86 13.11 42.18 3.74
C LEU A 86 13.10 43.65 4.21
N GLU A 87 14.01 44.02 5.12
CA GLU A 87 14.16 45.41 5.58
C GLU A 87 14.62 46.35 4.44
N ASP A 88 15.54 45.89 3.59
CA ASP A 88 16.10 46.66 2.49
C ASP A 88 15.12 46.80 1.30
N LEU A 89 14.25 45.81 1.05
CA LEU A 89 13.27 45.87 -0.04
C LEU A 89 12.00 46.64 0.35
N LYS A 90 11.65 46.68 1.63
CA LYS A 90 10.41 47.30 2.14
C LYS A 90 10.18 48.74 1.64
N PRO A 91 11.20 49.64 1.57
CA PRO A 91 11.01 51.00 1.08
C PRO A 91 10.60 51.10 -0.40
N GLY A 92 10.92 50.09 -1.21
CA GLY A 92 10.63 50.07 -2.65
C GLY A 92 9.42 49.22 -3.03
N LEU A 93 8.79 48.54 -2.07
CA LEU A 93 7.74 47.57 -2.33
C LEU A 93 6.41 48.25 -2.69
N SER A 94 5.81 47.89 -3.84
CA SER A 94 4.51 48.40 -4.25
C SER A 94 3.35 47.66 -3.56
N ASP A 95 2.19 48.32 -3.43
CA ASP A 95 1.01 47.76 -2.72
C ASP A 95 0.45 46.47 -3.35
N HIS A 96 0.73 46.24 -4.64
CA HIS A 96 0.28 45.06 -5.38
C HIS A 96 1.33 43.93 -5.44
N THR A 97 2.56 44.19 -4.98
CA THR A 97 3.67 43.24 -5.14
C THR A 97 3.47 42.02 -4.23
N VAL A 98 3.58 40.82 -4.81
CA VAL A 98 3.61 39.54 -4.09
C VAL A 98 5.06 39.14 -3.84
N LEU A 99 5.34 38.61 -2.65
CA LEU A 99 6.64 38.12 -2.23
C LEU A 99 6.62 36.59 -2.11
N THR A 100 7.70 35.94 -2.50
CA THR A 100 7.94 34.53 -2.20
C THR A 100 9.42 34.28 -1.90
N ASP A 101 9.72 33.14 -1.30
CA ASP A 101 11.07 32.72 -0.95
C ASP A 101 11.35 31.29 -1.42
N VAL A 102 12.58 30.85 -1.25
CA VAL A 102 13.02 29.47 -1.53
C VAL A 102 13.80 28.85 -0.36
N GLY A 103 13.75 29.47 0.82
CA GLY A 103 14.53 29.06 1.97
C GLY A 103 14.09 27.69 2.52
N SER A 104 15.02 26.92 3.08
CA SER A 104 14.73 25.56 3.54
C SER A 104 14.12 25.45 4.95
N VAL A 105 13.83 26.59 5.61
CA VAL A 105 13.24 26.64 6.97
C VAL A 105 12.14 27.69 7.03
N LYS A 106 10.88 27.28 6.97
CA LYS A 106 9.73 28.19 6.80
C LYS A 106 9.43 28.98 8.06
N GLY A 107 9.58 28.39 9.24
CA GLY A 107 9.33 29.08 10.51
C GLY A 107 10.32 30.23 10.76
N SER A 108 11.54 30.15 10.21
CA SER A 108 12.49 31.26 10.28
C SER A 108 12.04 32.43 9.40
N VAL A 109 11.67 32.16 8.16
CA VAL A 109 11.22 33.20 7.22
C VAL A 109 9.91 33.83 7.67
N GLU A 110 8.96 33.03 8.15
CA GLU A 110 7.69 33.53 8.68
C GLU A 110 7.90 34.54 9.82
N ARG A 111 8.82 34.23 10.76
CA ARG A 111 9.18 35.16 11.85
C ARG A 111 9.81 36.44 11.33
N ASP A 112 10.68 36.35 10.34
CA ASP A 112 11.32 37.53 9.74
C ASP A 112 10.30 38.40 9.00
N VAL A 113 9.37 37.81 8.26
CA VAL A 113 8.26 38.52 7.61
C VAL A 113 7.40 39.24 8.63
N LYS A 114 6.98 38.56 9.71
CA LYS A 114 6.21 39.17 10.81
C LYS A 114 6.96 40.31 11.47
N ALA A 115 8.26 40.17 11.69
CA ALA A 115 9.08 41.22 12.30
C ALA A 115 9.18 42.49 11.43
N VAL A 116 9.23 42.34 10.10
CA VAL A 116 9.43 43.46 9.16
C VAL A 116 8.12 44.09 8.71
N PHE A 117 7.10 43.28 8.40
CA PHE A 117 5.84 43.75 7.80
C PHE A 117 4.64 43.70 8.77
N GLY A 118 4.78 43.03 9.92
CA GLY A 118 3.71 42.83 10.89
C GLY A 118 2.94 41.51 10.68
N GLU A 119 2.08 41.15 11.64
CA GLU A 119 1.35 39.88 11.69
C GLU A 119 0.35 39.67 10.53
N HIS A 120 -0.14 40.77 9.93
CA HIS A 120 -1.23 40.74 8.95
C HIS A 120 -0.76 40.94 7.50
N PHE A 121 0.52 40.75 7.22
CA PHE A 121 1.02 40.90 5.85
C PHE A 121 0.60 39.71 4.97
N GLU A 122 -0.40 39.92 4.12
CA GLU A 122 -1.06 38.85 3.35
C GLU A 122 -0.35 38.44 2.06
N ARG A 123 0.59 39.26 1.57
CA ARG A 123 1.20 39.11 0.23
C ARG A 123 2.54 38.36 0.25
N PHE A 124 2.83 37.58 1.29
CA PHE A 124 4.01 36.72 1.34
C PHE A 124 3.59 35.25 1.26
N VAL A 125 4.03 34.56 0.19
CA VAL A 125 3.81 33.12 0.02
C VAL A 125 5.14 32.41 0.25
N LEU A 126 5.21 31.72 1.39
CA LEU A 126 6.37 30.92 1.77
C LEU A 126 6.52 29.71 0.82
N GLY A 127 7.72 29.54 0.24
CA GLY A 127 7.98 28.51 -0.78
C GLY A 127 9.30 27.79 -0.58
N HIS A 128 9.37 26.49 -0.83
CA HIS A 128 10.61 25.71 -0.75
C HIS A 128 10.68 24.70 -1.91
N PRO A 129 11.49 24.97 -2.94
CA PRO A 129 11.75 23.99 -3.98
C PRO A 129 12.68 22.89 -3.47
N ILE A 130 12.26 21.63 -3.60
CA ILE A 130 13.07 20.45 -3.28
C ILE A 130 13.88 20.07 -4.53
N ALA A 131 14.78 20.96 -4.92
CA ALA A 131 15.66 20.81 -6.07
C ALA A 131 17.01 21.47 -5.78
N GLY A 132 18.10 20.91 -6.31
CA GLY A 132 19.43 21.45 -6.12
C GLY A 132 20.50 20.69 -6.91
N SER A 133 21.65 21.33 -7.08
CA SER A 133 22.83 20.75 -7.73
C SER A 133 24.06 21.07 -6.88
N GLU A 134 25.09 20.23 -6.99
CA GLU A 134 26.44 20.51 -6.50
C GLU A 134 27.11 21.71 -7.20
N ARG A 135 26.56 22.17 -8.34
CA ARG A 135 27.00 23.36 -9.06
C ARG A 135 26.38 24.62 -8.47
N SER A 136 27.17 25.68 -8.36
CA SER A 136 26.75 26.94 -7.75
C SER A 136 26.98 28.14 -8.68
N GLY A 137 26.23 29.22 -8.44
CA GLY A 137 26.39 30.50 -9.13
C GLY A 137 25.51 30.66 -10.37
N VAL A 138 25.58 31.85 -10.97
CA VAL A 138 24.74 32.32 -12.09
C VAL A 138 24.82 31.37 -13.30
N THR A 139 26.01 30.91 -13.65
CA THR A 139 26.26 30.06 -14.82
C THR A 139 25.75 28.62 -14.64
N ALA A 140 25.42 28.22 -13.42
CA ALA A 140 24.82 26.92 -13.14
C ALA A 140 23.30 26.89 -13.38
N ALA A 141 22.68 28.04 -13.74
CA ALA A 141 21.24 28.14 -13.95
C ALA A 141 20.73 27.19 -15.04
N ASP A 142 19.75 26.37 -14.69
CA ASP A 142 19.14 25.34 -15.54
C ASP A 142 17.65 25.61 -15.69
N GLU A 143 17.17 25.68 -16.93
CA GLU A 143 15.76 25.93 -17.25
C GLU A 143 14.82 24.77 -16.91
N ASN A 144 15.40 23.58 -16.70
CA ASN A 144 14.68 22.35 -16.39
C ASN A 144 14.87 21.89 -14.93
N LEU A 145 15.52 22.71 -14.08
CA LEU A 145 15.85 22.32 -12.69
C LEU A 145 14.63 21.84 -11.89
N TYR A 146 13.45 22.41 -12.16
CA TYR A 146 12.23 22.15 -11.38
C TYR A 146 11.24 21.20 -12.06
N VAL A 147 11.54 20.74 -13.27
CA VAL A 147 10.66 19.83 -14.01
C VAL A 147 10.49 18.55 -13.20
N HIS A 148 9.26 18.22 -12.84
CA HIS A 148 8.88 17.08 -12.00
C HIS A 148 9.57 17.05 -10.61
N HIS A 149 10.00 18.22 -10.12
CA HIS A 149 10.49 18.37 -8.76
C HIS A 149 9.43 18.99 -7.87
N LYS A 150 9.42 18.57 -6.59
CA LYS A 150 8.47 19.08 -5.61
C LYS A 150 8.78 20.52 -5.22
N VAL A 151 7.75 21.34 -5.14
CA VAL A 151 7.79 22.66 -4.52
C VAL A 151 6.74 22.70 -3.43
N ILE A 152 7.18 22.98 -2.20
CA ILE A 152 6.29 23.06 -1.06
C ILE A 152 5.92 24.52 -0.85
N LEU A 153 4.63 24.82 -0.90
CA LEU A 153 4.08 26.09 -0.44
C LEU A 153 3.53 25.92 0.98
N THR A 154 3.78 26.90 1.84
CA THR A 154 3.28 26.89 3.22
C THR A 154 2.42 28.11 3.49
N PRO A 155 1.19 28.16 2.94
CA PRO A 155 0.28 29.26 3.19
C PRO A 155 -0.10 29.33 4.68
N THR A 156 -0.30 30.54 5.17
CA THR A 156 -0.81 30.81 6.52
C THR A 156 -2.26 31.27 6.44
N ASP A 157 -2.97 31.32 7.57
CA ASP A 157 -4.35 31.82 7.63
C ASP A 157 -4.48 33.28 7.12
N ASN A 158 -3.38 34.04 7.14
CA ASN A 158 -3.33 35.42 6.68
C ASN A 158 -2.90 35.55 5.21
N THR A 159 -2.47 34.47 4.54
CA THR A 159 -1.95 34.55 3.17
C THR A 159 -3.10 34.71 2.17
N SER A 160 -3.03 35.74 1.33
CA SER A 160 -4.04 36.02 0.30
C SER A 160 -4.19 34.85 -0.67
N PRO A 161 -5.43 34.36 -0.94
CA PRO A 161 -5.68 33.34 -1.96
C PRO A 161 -5.16 33.72 -3.36
N GLN A 162 -5.23 34.99 -3.72
CA GLN A 162 -4.73 35.51 -5.00
C GLN A 162 -3.20 35.46 -5.07
N ALA A 163 -2.51 35.74 -3.96
CA ALA A 163 -1.06 35.61 -3.87
C ALA A 163 -0.63 34.15 -4.01
N ILE A 164 -1.33 33.23 -3.33
CA ILE A 164 -1.09 31.78 -3.42
C ILE A 164 -1.27 31.32 -4.87
N GLU A 165 -2.37 31.70 -5.52
CA GLU A 165 -2.65 31.33 -6.90
C GLU A 165 -1.57 31.83 -7.87
N LEU A 166 -1.10 33.08 -7.71
CA LEU A 166 -0.01 33.64 -8.52
C LEU A 166 1.28 32.82 -8.38
N VAL A 167 1.71 32.54 -7.14
CA VAL A 167 2.97 31.82 -6.88
C VAL A 167 2.85 30.35 -7.29
N LYS A 168 1.72 29.72 -7.01
CA LYS A 168 1.42 28.35 -7.44
C LYS A 168 1.48 28.21 -8.96
N ASN A 169 0.83 29.10 -9.68
CA ASN A 169 0.87 29.10 -11.15
C ASN A 169 2.26 29.39 -11.69
N ALA A 170 3.07 30.21 -11.00
CA ALA A 170 4.48 30.43 -11.37
C ALA A 170 5.35 29.17 -11.23
N TRP A 171 5.10 28.34 -10.20
CA TRP A 171 5.79 27.04 -10.07
C TRP A 171 5.25 25.99 -11.05
N LEU A 172 3.94 25.90 -11.25
CA LEU A 172 3.34 25.01 -12.25
C LEU A 172 3.79 25.36 -13.68
N ALA A 173 4.01 26.65 -13.95
CA ALA A 173 4.50 27.11 -15.24
C ALA A 173 5.91 26.61 -15.57
N VAL A 174 6.71 26.17 -14.58
CA VAL A 174 8.01 25.50 -14.82
C VAL A 174 7.93 23.98 -14.65
N GLU A 175 6.72 23.42 -14.72
CA GLU A 175 6.43 21.99 -14.61
C GLU A 175 6.85 21.38 -13.26
N ALA A 176 6.82 22.18 -12.19
CA ALA A 176 7.03 21.71 -10.84
C ALA A 176 5.77 21.10 -10.22
N ASP A 177 5.94 20.14 -9.33
CA ASP A 177 4.85 19.51 -8.58
C ASP A 177 4.62 20.28 -7.28
N VAL A 178 3.55 21.07 -7.23
CA VAL A 178 3.26 21.94 -6.09
C VAL A 178 2.43 21.21 -5.02
N GLU A 179 2.97 21.13 -3.81
CA GLU A 179 2.28 20.62 -2.62
C GLU A 179 2.12 21.72 -1.56
N GLU A 180 1.08 21.62 -0.73
CA GLU A 180 0.80 22.57 0.34
C GLU A 180 0.87 21.87 1.71
N MET A 181 1.49 22.51 2.69
CA MET A 181 1.49 22.05 4.09
C MET A 181 1.67 23.20 5.08
N SER A 182 1.48 22.95 6.38
CA SER A 182 1.71 23.99 7.39
C SER A 182 3.20 24.27 7.59
N VAL A 183 3.51 25.48 8.05
CA VAL A 183 4.89 25.91 8.37
C VAL A 183 5.55 24.99 9.39
N SER A 184 4.84 24.62 10.46
CA SER A 184 5.36 23.75 11.51
C SER A 184 5.64 22.34 10.99
N PHE A 185 4.73 21.78 10.21
CA PHE A 185 4.88 20.44 9.65
C PHE A 185 6.01 20.38 8.62
N HIS A 186 6.18 21.43 7.80
CA HIS A 186 7.33 21.55 6.90
C HIS A 186 8.65 21.43 7.67
N ASP A 187 8.86 22.28 8.68
CA ASP A 187 10.13 22.32 9.40
C ASP A 187 10.41 21.01 10.17
N GLU A 188 9.36 20.34 10.66
CA GLU A 188 9.45 19.00 11.26
C GLU A 188 9.88 17.93 10.22
N VAL A 189 9.19 17.85 9.08
CA VAL A 189 9.48 16.87 8.02
C VAL A 189 10.88 17.06 7.45
N LEU A 190 11.28 18.30 7.16
CA LEU A 190 12.60 18.60 6.60
C LEU A 190 13.72 18.39 7.62
N SER A 191 13.44 18.50 8.92
CA SER A 191 14.37 18.12 9.97
C SER A 191 14.77 16.64 9.86
N ALA A 192 13.77 15.75 9.75
CA ALA A 192 14.00 14.31 9.66
C ALA A 192 14.56 13.85 8.31
N THR A 193 14.07 14.43 7.21
CA THR A 193 14.37 13.95 5.85
C THR A 193 15.57 14.62 5.20
N SER A 194 16.00 15.79 5.69
CA SER A 194 17.10 16.56 5.09
C SER A 194 18.15 16.99 6.13
N HIS A 195 17.74 17.67 7.21
CA HIS A 195 18.71 18.31 8.11
C HIS A 195 19.51 17.31 8.95
N LEU A 196 18.84 16.36 9.61
CA LEU A 196 19.51 15.34 10.40
C LEU A 196 20.44 14.47 9.54
N PRO A 197 20.05 13.96 8.35
CA PRO A 197 20.96 13.25 7.45
C PRO A 197 22.24 14.03 7.14
N HIS A 198 22.16 15.34 6.86
CA HIS A 198 23.35 16.15 6.62
C HIS A 198 24.21 16.28 7.89
N LEU A 199 23.59 16.53 9.04
CA LEU A 199 24.29 16.61 10.33
C LEU A 199 25.07 15.31 10.62
N LEU A 200 24.44 14.16 10.42
CA LEU A 200 25.05 12.83 10.61
C LEU A 200 26.17 12.58 9.59
N ALA A 201 25.99 12.97 8.33
CA ALA A 201 27.02 12.83 7.31
C ALA A 201 28.27 13.68 7.63
N TYR A 202 28.10 14.96 8.00
CA TYR A 202 29.21 15.81 8.45
C TYR A 202 29.89 15.25 9.70
N SER A 203 29.11 14.85 10.70
CA SER A 203 29.63 14.30 11.96
C SER A 203 30.44 13.02 11.73
N LEU A 204 29.97 12.11 10.87
CA LEU A 204 30.69 10.88 10.54
C LEU A 204 32.03 11.17 9.85
N VAL A 205 32.02 12.05 8.84
CA VAL A 205 33.25 12.44 8.12
C VAL A 205 34.26 13.09 9.06
N ASP A 206 33.82 14.03 9.91
CA ASP A 206 34.69 14.71 10.88
C ASP A 206 35.26 13.73 11.93
N THR A 207 34.42 12.83 12.45
CA THR A 207 34.84 11.80 13.41
C THR A 207 35.96 10.92 12.84
N LEU A 208 35.86 10.52 11.57
CA LEU A 208 36.87 9.67 10.93
C LEU A 208 38.12 10.45 10.50
N ALA A 209 37.97 11.71 10.07
CA ALA A 209 39.09 12.57 9.70
C ALA A 209 40.05 12.83 10.87
N ASN A 210 39.50 12.89 12.09
CA ASN A 210 40.22 13.16 13.33
C ASN A 210 40.89 11.92 13.96
N ARG A 211 40.85 10.74 13.32
CA ARG A 211 41.57 9.54 13.79
C ARG A 211 43.02 9.47 13.30
N HIS A 212 43.90 8.88 14.11
CA HIS A 212 45.33 8.71 13.80
C HIS A 212 45.62 7.92 12.50
N GLU A 213 44.67 7.11 12.03
CA GLU A 213 44.78 6.23 10.85
C GLU A 213 43.91 6.70 9.65
N ASN A 214 43.60 8.00 9.58
CA ASN A 214 42.62 8.53 8.59
C ASN A 214 42.89 8.12 7.13
N LYS A 215 44.16 8.07 6.69
CA LYS A 215 44.52 7.68 5.32
C LYS A 215 44.12 6.24 4.98
N GLU A 216 44.24 5.32 5.92
CA GLU A 216 43.87 3.92 5.67
C GLU A 216 42.34 3.75 5.68
N ILE A 217 41.65 4.42 6.60
CA ILE A 217 40.18 4.42 6.68
C ILE A 217 39.55 4.90 5.36
N PHE A 218 40.05 6.00 4.79
CA PHE A 218 39.52 6.51 3.52
C PHE A 218 39.95 5.67 2.30
N ASN A 219 41.09 4.98 2.35
CA ASN A 219 41.52 4.08 1.27
C ASN A 219 40.67 2.80 1.18
N TYR A 220 40.10 2.34 2.30
CA TYR A 220 39.19 1.19 2.35
C TYR A 220 37.70 1.57 2.29
N ALA A 221 37.39 2.86 2.18
CA ALA A 221 36.03 3.33 2.04
C ALA A 221 35.41 2.83 0.72
N ALA A 222 34.44 1.92 0.81
CA ALA A 222 33.71 1.40 -0.33
C ALA A 222 32.56 2.33 -0.77
N GLY A 223 31.84 1.94 -1.82
CA GLY A 223 30.73 2.72 -2.38
C GLY A 223 29.69 3.18 -1.35
N GLY A 224 29.35 2.35 -0.36
CA GLY A 224 28.39 2.70 0.69
C GLY A 224 28.81 3.90 1.55
N PHE A 225 30.10 4.04 1.86
CA PHE A 225 30.61 5.23 2.58
C PHE A 225 30.45 6.47 1.72
N ARG A 226 30.91 6.41 0.46
CA ARG A 226 30.80 7.51 -0.50
C ARG A 226 29.35 7.98 -0.67
N ASP A 227 28.41 7.05 -0.79
CA ASP A 227 27.01 7.37 -1.03
C ASP A 227 26.36 8.01 0.20
N PHE A 228 26.65 7.52 1.41
CA PHE A 228 26.16 8.11 2.66
C PHE A 228 26.75 9.50 2.91
N THR A 229 28.05 9.69 2.69
CA THR A 229 28.75 10.96 2.95
C THR A 229 28.71 11.93 1.77
N ARG A 230 28.09 11.58 0.63
CA ARG A 230 28.00 12.43 -0.56
C ARG A 230 27.46 13.83 -0.24
N ILE A 231 26.47 13.90 0.64
CA ILE A 231 25.79 15.13 1.02
C ILE A 231 26.62 16.03 1.96
N ALA A 232 27.68 15.51 2.57
CA ALA A 232 28.64 16.31 3.33
C ALA A 232 29.53 17.20 2.43
N ALA A 233 29.44 17.05 1.10
CA ALA A 233 30.12 17.93 0.13
C ALA A 233 29.41 19.28 -0.09
N SER A 234 28.21 19.47 0.48
CA SER A 234 27.47 20.73 0.39
C SER A 234 28.17 21.88 1.15
N SER A 235 27.64 23.11 1.05
CA SER A 235 28.25 24.28 1.72
C SER A 235 28.10 24.22 3.26
N PRO A 236 29.21 24.24 4.03
CA PRO A 236 29.14 24.25 5.50
C PRO A 236 28.47 25.51 6.07
N VAL A 237 28.62 26.64 5.39
CA VAL A 237 28.01 27.93 5.80
C VAL A 237 26.49 27.85 5.71
N MET A 238 25.98 27.30 4.60
CA MET A 238 24.53 27.11 4.40
C MET A 238 23.95 26.17 5.46
N TRP A 239 24.64 25.06 5.73
CA TRP A 239 24.16 24.07 6.71
C TRP A 239 24.21 24.57 8.15
N ARG A 240 25.25 25.32 8.53
CA ARG A 240 25.29 26.05 9.82
C ARG A 240 24.05 26.92 10.00
N ASP A 241 23.67 27.65 8.96
CA ASP A 241 22.53 28.57 9.00
C ASP A 241 21.20 27.81 9.09
N ILE A 242 21.04 26.72 8.33
CA ILE A 242 19.87 25.83 8.39
C ILE A 242 19.72 25.19 9.78
N PHE A 243 20.80 24.64 10.35
CA PHE A 243 20.79 24.03 11.69
C PHE A 243 20.42 25.05 12.76
N SER A 244 20.90 26.29 12.62
CA SER A 244 20.56 27.38 13.55
C SER A 244 19.10 27.81 13.41
N ALA A 245 18.61 27.92 12.17
CA ALA A 245 17.24 28.37 11.87
C ALA A 245 16.18 27.34 12.28
N ASN A 246 16.46 26.04 12.13
CA ASN A 246 15.55 24.94 12.49
C ASN A 246 15.98 24.20 13.79
N LYS A 247 16.60 24.93 14.72
CA LYS A 247 17.22 24.37 15.94
C LYS A 247 16.30 23.47 16.75
N GLU A 248 15.05 23.86 16.92
CA GLU A 248 14.13 23.11 17.79
C GLU A 248 13.80 21.72 17.22
N GLN A 249 13.45 21.64 15.93
CA GLN A 249 13.08 20.37 15.30
C GLN A 249 14.29 19.46 15.11
N ILE A 250 15.46 20.01 14.75
CA ILE A 250 16.67 19.20 14.59
C ILE A 250 17.12 18.58 15.90
N LEU A 251 17.02 19.29 17.03
CA LEU A 251 17.33 18.72 18.34
C LEU A 251 16.37 17.59 18.71
N ARG A 252 15.05 17.78 18.54
CA ARG A 252 14.07 16.71 18.79
C ARG A 252 14.34 15.45 17.94
N THR A 253 14.65 15.65 16.66
CA THR A 253 14.93 14.53 15.74
C THR A 253 16.25 13.84 16.09
N LEU A 254 17.27 14.61 16.49
CA LEU A 254 18.56 14.09 16.93
C LEU A 254 18.44 13.29 18.24
N ASP A 255 17.61 13.75 19.18
CA ASP A 255 17.33 13.02 20.42
C ASP A 255 16.69 11.66 20.14
N LEU A 256 15.71 11.61 19.24
CA LEU A 256 15.09 10.35 18.79
C LEU A 256 16.12 9.41 18.16
N PHE A 257 16.93 9.91 17.22
CA PHE A 257 17.98 9.11 16.60
C PHE A 257 19.01 8.60 17.61
N THR A 258 19.39 9.44 18.57
CA THR A 258 20.35 9.07 19.63
C THR A 258 19.78 7.99 20.54
N HIS A 259 18.49 8.07 20.87
CA HIS A 259 17.79 7.03 21.62
C HIS A 259 17.82 5.69 20.87
N ASP A 260 17.43 5.67 19.60
CA ASP A 260 17.39 4.46 18.77
C ASP A 260 18.81 3.87 18.56
N LEU A 261 19.81 4.73 18.37
CA LEU A 261 21.20 4.30 18.24
C LEU A 261 21.73 3.71 19.55
N ALA A 262 21.35 4.27 20.71
CA ALA A 262 21.71 3.71 22.01
C ALA A 262 21.04 2.35 22.27
N PHE A 263 19.79 2.19 21.83
CA PHE A 263 19.09 0.91 21.86
C PHE A 263 19.80 -0.15 21.00
N LEU A 264 20.15 0.19 19.76
CA LEU A 264 20.90 -0.72 18.87
C LEU A 264 22.30 -1.04 19.41
N ARG A 265 23.00 -0.05 19.95
CA ARG A 265 24.29 -0.26 20.64
C ARG A 265 24.15 -1.27 21.77
N SER A 266 23.13 -1.11 22.62
CA SER A 266 22.91 -2.00 23.77
C SER A 266 22.64 -3.44 23.32
N ALA A 267 21.87 -3.63 22.24
CA ALA A 267 21.65 -4.96 21.67
C ALA A 267 22.95 -5.60 21.15
N ILE A 268 23.82 -4.82 20.49
CA ILE A 268 25.13 -5.29 20.03
C ILE A 268 26.04 -5.64 21.22
N GLU A 269 26.07 -4.83 22.27
CA GLU A 269 26.89 -5.09 23.48
C GLU A 269 26.45 -6.35 24.23
N GLN A 270 25.19 -6.76 24.07
CA GLN A 270 24.60 -7.93 24.72
C GLN A 270 24.56 -9.17 23.82
N ASP A 271 25.12 -9.10 22.60
CA ASP A 271 25.00 -10.14 21.57
C ASP A 271 23.53 -10.54 21.26
N ASP A 272 22.57 -9.62 21.43
CA ASP A 272 21.16 -9.84 21.12
C ASP A 272 20.92 -9.75 19.60
N THR A 273 21.19 -10.86 18.93
CA THR A 273 21.06 -10.98 17.47
C THR A 273 19.63 -10.77 16.99
N THR A 274 18.62 -11.08 17.81
CA THR A 274 17.20 -10.97 17.44
C THR A 274 16.79 -9.50 17.37
N THR A 275 17.15 -8.70 18.37
CA THR A 275 16.86 -7.26 18.36
C THR A 275 17.60 -6.57 17.22
N VAL A 276 18.87 -6.89 17.00
CA VAL A 276 19.65 -6.35 15.87
C VAL A 276 18.98 -6.68 14.54
N MET A 277 18.62 -7.94 14.32
CA MET A 277 17.92 -8.37 13.10
C MET A 277 16.59 -7.63 12.92
N GLY A 278 15.81 -7.46 14.00
CA GLY A 278 14.56 -6.72 14.00
C GLY A 278 14.72 -5.27 13.53
N VAL A 279 15.70 -4.56 14.09
CA VAL A 279 16.00 -3.17 13.69
C VAL A 279 16.41 -3.10 12.22
N LEU A 280 17.33 -3.97 11.77
CA LEU A 280 17.81 -3.98 10.39
C LEU A 280 16.71 -4.33 9.39
N THR A 281 15.86 -5.31 9.70
CA THR A 281 14.73 -5.70 8.84
C THR A 281 13.69 -4.59 8.76
N ARG A 282 13.33 -3.94 9.88
CA ARG A 282 12.41 -2.80 9.85
C ARG A 282 12.98 -1.64 9.01
N ALA A 283 14.26 -1.32 9.18
CA ALA A 283 14.93 -0.28 8.38
C ALA A 283 14.95 -0.62 6.88
N LYS A 284 15.25 -1.87 6.52
CA LYS A 284 15.21 -2.35 5.13
C LYS A 284 13.80 -2.25 4.55
N VAL A 285 12.78 -2.70 5.27
CA VAL A 285 11.39 -2.70 4.79
C VAL A 285 10.89 -1.27 4.62
N ALA A 286 11.17 -0.37 5.56
CA ALA A 286 10.84 1.05 5.44
C ALA A 286 11.51 1.68 4.21
N ARG A 287 12.79 1.36 3.96
CA ARG A 287 13.51 1.80 2.75
C ARG A 287 12.89 1.22 1.48
N ASP A 288 12.63 -0.07 1.42
CA ASP A 288 12.06 -0.73 0.23
C ASP A 288 10.67 -0.17 -0.08
N HIS A 289 9.87 0.10 0.95
CA HIS A 289 8.58 0.77 0.82
C HIS A 289 8.73 2.19 0.29
N PHE A 290 9.67 2.98 0.84
CA PHE A 290 9.96 4.33 0.35
C PHE A 290 10.45 4.32 -1.11
N SER A 291 11.31 3.38 -1.49
CA SER A 291 11.73 3.17 -2.87
C SER A 291 10.56 2.80 -3.78
N LYS A 292 9.62 1.97 -3.31
CA LYS A 292 8.38 1.66 -4.04
C LYS A 292 7.47 2.87 -4.15
N ILE A 293 7.36 3.74 -3.14
CA ILE A 293 6.61 4.99 -3.22
C ILE A 293 7.24 5.93 -4.25
N LEU A 294 8.56 6.08 -4.24
CA LEU A 294 9.26 6.91 -5.23
C LEU A 294 9.11 6.35 -6.64
N ALA A 295 9.26 5.03 -6.81
CA ALA A 295 9.06 4.35 -8.09
C ALA A 295 7.61 4.40 -8.55
N ARG A 296 6.63 4.19 -7.64
CA ARG A 296 5.21 4.36 -7.90
C ARG A 296 4.90 5.80 -8.25
N ARG A 297 5.49 6.82 -7.63
CA ARG A 297 5.27 8.23 -8.02
C ARG A 297 5.80 8.51 -9.43
N ALA A 298 7.02 8.07 -9.73
CA ALA A 298 7.56 8.14 -11.10
C ALA A 298 6.70 7.38 -12.13
N TYR A 299 6.08 6.27 -11.72
CA TYR A 299 5.12 5.53 -12.55
C TYR A 299 3.73 6.15 -12.57
N VAL A 300 3.22 6.73 -11.48
CA VAL A 300 1.86 7.29 -11.33
C VAL A 300 1.74 8.62 -12.09
N ASP A 301 2.80 9.41 -12.18
CA ASP A 301 2.83 10.57 -13.10
C ASP A 301 2.80 10.14 -14.58
N SER A 302 3.26 8.92 -14.89
CA SER A 302 3.04 8.29 -16.20
C SER A 302 1.74 7.45 -16.30
N MET A 303 1.12 7.10 -15.17
CA MET A 303 -0.01 6.16 -15.04
C MET A 303 -1.17 6.83 -14.28
N LYS A 304 -1.69 7.94 -14.77
CA LYS A 304 -3.14 8.16 -14.63
C LYS A 304 -3.83 7.00 -15.37
N THR A 305 -4.14 5.94 -14.61
CA THR A 305 -5.02 4.81 -14.97
C THR A 305 -4.73 4.17 -16.31
N ALA A 306 -3.73 3.29 -16.40
CA ALA A 306 -3.77 2.22 -17.40
C ALA A 306 -4.65 1.09 -16.83
N SER A 307 -5.89 0.98 -17.30
CA SER A 307 -6.69 -0.23 -17.10
C SER A 307 -5.92 -1.40 -17.72
N VAL A 308 -5.85 -2.53 -17.02
CA VAL A 308 -5.22 -3.74 -17.56
C VAL A 308 -6.33 -4.61 -18.09
N ASN A 309 -6.30 -4.95 -19.38
CA ASN A 309 -7.28 -5.85 -19.98
C ASN A 309 -6.59 -7.16 -20.38
N TYR A 310 -7.33 -8.27 -20.37
CA TYR A 310 -6.88 -9.56 -20.88
C TYR A 310 -7.54 -9.86 -22.22
N LEU A 311 -6.75 -10.30 -23.18
CA LEU A 311 -7.21 -10.85 -24.45
C LEU A 311 -7.03 -12.38 -24.38
N ALA A 312 -8.11 -13.10 -24.08
CA ALA A 312 -8.10 -14.55 -23.95
C ALA A 312 -8.49 -15.18 -25.30
N ALA A 313 -7.52 -15.77 -25.99
CA ALA A 313 -7.73 -16.35 -27.31
C ALA A 313 -8.50 -17.69 -27.23
N PRO A 314 -9.25 -18.06 -28.29
CA PRO A 314 -10.05 -19.27 -28.28
C PRO A 314 -9.20 -20.55 -28.38
N GLY A 315 -9.65 -21.60 -27.69
CA GLY A 315 -9.08 -22.95 -27.78
C GLY A 315 -7.88 -23.18 -26.86
N GLY A 316 -7.25 -24.35 -27.03
CA GLY A 316 -6.20 -24.85 -26.14
C GLY A 316 -6.67 -26.03 -25.29
N ALA A 317 -5.72 -26.65 -24.59
CA ALA A 317 -5.97 -27.69 -23.61
C ALA A 317 -4.99 -27.49 -22.46
N LEU A 318 -5.43 -27.74 -21.23
CA LEU A 318 -4.59 -27.59 -20.06
C LEU A 318 -3.78 -28.86 -19.81
N SER A 319 -2.47 -28.72 -19.61
CA SER A 319 -1.57 -29.85 -19.34
C SER A 319 -0.49 -29.49 -18.32
N GLY A 320 -0.02 -30.49 -17.57
CA GLY A 320 1.11 -30.36 -16.65
C GLY A 320 0.77 -30.58 -15.18
N SER A 321 1.78 -30.38 -14.32
CA SER A 321 1.66 -30.48 -12.86
C SER A 321 2.22 -29.21 -12.24
N PHE A 322 1.44 -28.54 -11.40
CA PHE A 322 1.83 -27.25 -10.82
C PHE A 322 1.09 -26.94 -9.52
N ARG A 323 1.69 -26.08 -8.70
CA ARG A 323 1.04 -25.45 -7.54
C ARG A 323 0.46 -24.10 -7.94
N VAL A 324 -0.78 -23.84 -7.51
CA VAL A 324 -1.34 -22.48 -7.49
C VAL A 324 -0.89 -21.76 -6.21
N PRO A 325 -1.03 -20.41 -6.12
CA PRO A 325 -0.65 -19.66 -4.92
C PRO A 325 -1.32 -20.19 -3.65
N GLY A 326 -0.67 -19.95 -2.51
CA GLY A 326 -1.15 -20.41 -1.21
C GLY A 326 -2.48 -19.80 -0.79
N ASP A 327 -3.19 -20.49 0.09
CA ASP A 327 -4.46 -20.03 0.65
C ASP A 327 -4.27 -18.72 1.42
N LYS A 328 -5.05 -17.73 1.03
CA LYS A 328 -5.02 -16.40 1.63
C LYS A 328 -5.37 -16.43 3.12
N SER A 329 -6.40 -17.19 3.49
CA SER A 329 -6.91 -17.26 4.87
C SER A 329 -5.89 -17.90 5.82
N ILE A 330 -5.20 -18.94 5.34
CA ILE A 330 -4.12 -19.62 6.07
C ILE A 330 -2.88 -18.72 6.14
N SER A 331 -2.55 -17.99 5.07
CA SER A 331 -1.44 -17.02 5.04
C SER A 331 -1.60 -15.93 6.12
N HIS A 332 -2.80 -15.37 6.29
CA HIS A 332 -3.05 -14.41 7.39
C HIS A 332 -2.78 -15.02 8.77
N ARG A 333 -3.30 -16.23 8.99
CA ARG A 333 -3.24 -16.91 10.28
C ARG A 333 -1.85 -17.42 10.62
N SER A 334 -1.05 -17.83 9.63
CA SER A 334 0.34 -18.23 9.86
C SER A 334 1.18 -17.06 10.38
N ILE A 335 0.97 -15.84 9.84
CA ILE A 335 1.58 -14.62 10.38
C ILE A 335 1.09 -14.33 11.79
N MET A 336 -0.24 -14.30 11.99
CA MET A 336 -0.85 -13.94 13.28
C MET A 336 -0.41 -14.89 14.41
N LEU A 337 -0.57 -16.19 14.20
CA LEU A 337 -0.27 -17.20 15.22
C LEU A 337 1.24 -17.42 15.37
N GLY A 338 2.00 -17.38 14.26
CA GLY A 338 3.46 -17.46 14.31
C GLY A 338 4.08 -16.31 15.10
N SER A 339 3.49 -15.11 15.00
CA SER A 339 3.93 -13.93 15.76
C SER A 339 3.67 -14.07 17.25
N LEU A 340 2.58 -14.74 17.63
CA LEU A 340 2.17 -14.95 19.03
C LEU A 340 2.73 -16.23 19.65
N ALA A 341 3.44 -17.04 18.87
CA ALA A 341 4.00 -18.30 19.32
C ALA A 341 5.32 -18.11 20.06
N ASN A 342 5.68 -19.09 20.90
CA ASN A 342 6.99 -19.22 21.51
C ASN A 342 7.93 -19.94 20.52
N GLY A 343 8.97 -19.25 20.06
CA GLY A 343 9.99 -19.77 19.14
C GLY A 343 9.88 -19.23 17.71
N THR A 344 10.58 -19.87 16.77
CA THR A 344 10.63 -19.46 15.35
C THR A 344 9.68 -20.29 14.50
N THR A 345 8.75 -19.63 13.81
CA THR A 345 7.80 -20.26 12.87
C THR A 345 8.33 -20.07 11.44
N GLU A 346 8.43 -21.18 10.70
CA GLU A 346 8.86 -21.19 9.30
C GLU A 346 7.66 -21.42 8.39
N VAL A 347 7.37 -20.49 7.48
CA VAL A 347 6.23 -20.56 6.56
C VAL A 347 6.75 -20.71 5.14
N SER A 348 6.26 -21.73 4.41
CA SER A 348 6.41 -21.87 2.96
C SER A 348 5.05 -21.77 2.27
N GLY A 349 5.04 -21.50 0.96
CA GLY A 349 3.80 -21.34 0.19
C GLY A 349 2.99 -20.08 0.53
N PHE A 350 3.57 -19.12 1.27
CA PHE A 350 2.89 -17.89 1.68
C PHE A 350 2.40 -17.07 0.47
N LEU A 351 1.14 -16.63 0.52
CA LEU A 351 0.58 -15.75 -0.51
C LEU A 351 1.09 -14.32 -0.31
N GLU A 352 1.94 -13.84 -1.21
CA GLU A 352 2.48 -12.47 -1.25
C GLU A 352 1.47 -11.45 -1.82
N GLY A 353 0.18 -11.60 -1.48
CA GLY A 353 -0.88 -10.66 -1.83
C GLY A 353 -0.88 -9.43 -0.92
N GLU A 354 -1.44 -8.32 -1.40
CA GLU A 354 -1.52 -7.05 -0.66
C GLU A 354 -2.14 -7.23 0.74
N ASP A 355 -3.21 -8.03 0.82
CA ASP A 355 -3.90 -8.40 2.05
C ASP A 355 -2.94 -9.01 3.10
N SER A 356 -2.22 -10.07 2.72
CA SER A 356 -1.33 -10.81 3.62
C SER A 356 -0.10 -9.97 4.00
N LEU A 357 0.40 -9.16 3.06
CA LEU A 357 1.50 -8.22 3.31
C LEU A 357 1.10 -7.13 4.31
N ALA A 358 -0.14 -6.64 4.27
CA ALA A 358 -0.66 -5.70 5.27
C ALA A 358 -0.69 -6.33 6.67
N THR A 359 -1.12 -7.60 6.80
CA THR A 359 -1.02 -8.32 8.10
C THR A 359 0.42 -8.41 8.56
N LEU A 360 1.33 -8.82 7.67
CA LEU A 360 2.75 -8.97 8.00
C LEU A 360 3.37 -7.64 8.47
N GLN A 361 3.05 -6.54 7.79
CA GLN A 361 3.51 -5.21 8.20
C GLN A 361 2.96 -4.82 9.57
N ALA A 362 1.68 -5.08 9.85
CA ALA A 362 1.09 -4.78 11.14
C ALA A 362 1.83 -5.46 12.31
N PHE A 363 2.23 -6.73 12.16
CA PHE A 363 3.01 -7.42 13.19
C PHE A 363 4.46 -6.91 13.31
N ARG A 364 5.09 -6.49 12.21
CA ARG A 364 6.39 -5.79 12.27
C ARG A 364 6.31 -4.48 13.04
N ASP A 365 5.25 -3.71 12.81
CA ASP A 365 5.01 -2.45 13.50
C ASP A 365 4.75 -2.66 15.00
N MET A 366 4.24 -3.83 15.37
CA MET A 366 4.07 -4.28 16.76
C MET A 366 5.29 -5.02 17.34
N GLY A 367 6.47 -4.87 16.71
CA GLY A 367 7.75 -5.33 17.27
C GLY A 367 8.17 -6.76 16.89
N VAL A 368 7.38 -7.48 16.10
CA VAL A 368 7.71 -8.86 15.70
C VAL A 368 8.77 -8.86 14.60
N VAL A 369 9.82 -9.68 14.75
CA VAL A 369 10.84 -9.84 13.72
C VAL A 369 10.34 -10.86 12.69
N ILE A 370 10.04 -10.39 11.49
CA ILE A 370 9.57 -11.23 10.38
C ILE A 370 10.50 -11.06 9.19
N GLU A 371 11.16 -12.11 8.76
CA GLU A 371 12.00 -12.17 7.57
C GLU A 371 11.16 -12.58 6.34
N GLY A 372 11.50 -12.05 5.17
CA GLY A 372 10.72 -12.27 3.94
C GLY A 372 9.50 -11.32 3.79
N PRO A 373 8.47 -11.69 3.01
CA PRO A 373 8.43 -12.90 2.22
C PRO A 373 9.47 -12.87 1.09
N HIS A 374 9.98 -14.04 0.72
CA HIS A 374 10.77 -14.22 -0.48
C HIS A 374 10.40 -15.53 -1.16
N ARG A 375 9.71 -15.45 -2.31
CA ARG A 375 9.23 -16.62 -3.07
C ARG A 375 8.38 -17.54 -2.19
N GLY A 376 7.41 -16.94 -1.49
CA GLY A 376 6.49 -17.62 -0.59
C GLY A 376 7.11 -18.14 0.71
N ARG A 377 8.34 -17.76 1.05
CA ARG A 377 8.98 -18.11 2.34
C ARG A 377 8.99 -16.95 3.31
N VAL A 378 8.57 -17.20 4.55
CA VAL A 378 8.55 -16.23 5.65
C VAL A 378 9.08 -16.91 6.92
N THR A 379 9.97 -16.25 7.64
CA THR A 379 10.46 -16.71 8.95
C THR A 379 9.99 -15.71 10.01
N ILE A 380 9.25 -16.20 11.01
CA ILE A 380 8.62 -15.36 12.04
C ILE A 380 9.25 -15.72 13.39
N HIS A 381 9.90 -14.76 14.02
CA HIS A 381 10.41 -14.91 15.37
C HIS A 381 9.31 -14.49 16.34
N GLY A 382 8.57 -15.48 16.83
CA GLY A 382 7.41 -15.26 17.68
C GLY A 382 7.79 -14.67 19.03
N VAL A 383 6.92 -13.79 19.55
CA VAL A 383 7.14 -13.03 20.77
C VAL A 383 6.30 -13.54 21.95
N GLY A 384 5.56 -14.63 21.76
CA GLY A 384 4.57 -15.11 22.73
C GLY A 384 3.31 -14.24 22.79
N LEU A 385 2.27 -14.74 23.47
CA LEU A 385 0.96 -14.07 23.56
C LEU A 385 1.03 -12.63 24.09
N HIS A 386 1.99 -12.35 24.99
CA HIS A 386 2.12 -11.06 25.67
C HIS A 386 3.34 -10.25 25.23
N GLY A 387 4.02 -10.63 24.14
CA GLY A 387 5.24 -9.96 23.68
C GLY A 387 5.05 -8.91 22.60
N LEU A 388 3.83 -8.71 22.10
CA LEU A 388 3.55 -7.62 21.16
C LEU A 388 3.81 -6.26 21.82
N GLN A 389 4.21 -5.28 21.01
CA GLN A 389 4.49 -3.92 21.43
C GLN A 389 3.50 -2.94 20.80
N ALA A 390 3.30 -1.80 21.47
CA ALA A 390 2.47 -0.73 20.94
C ALA A 390 3.03 -0.24 19.60
N PRO A 391 2.23 -0.22 18.52
CA PRO A 391 2.70 0.28 17.24
C PRO A 391 2.94 1.79 17.31
N PRO A 392 3.94 2.32 16.59
CA PRO A 392 4.28 3.74 16.65
C PRO A 392 3.23 4.64 16.00
N ASN A 393 2.39 4.10 15.10
CA ASN A 393 1.36 4.80 14.36
C ASN A 393 0.13 3.89 14.16
N THR A 394 -0.93 4.44 13.57
CA THR A 394 -2.11 3.69 13.10
C THR A 394 -1.69 2.53 12.19
N LEU A 395 -2.22 1.33 12.46
CA LEU A 395 -2.01 0.15 11.63
C LEU A 395 -2.85 0.25 10.35
N TYR A 396 -2.19 0.51 9.22
CA TYR A 396 -2.85 0.52 7.92
C TYR A 396 -2.90 -0.89 7.32
N VAL A 397 -4.11 -1.44 7.14
CA VAL A 397 -4.31 -2.81 6.65
C VAL A 397 -4.85 -2.89 5.21
N GLY A 398 -4.71 -1.82 4.44
CA GLY A 398 -5.13 -1.77 3.04
C GLY A 398 -6.63 -2.04 2.86
N ASN A 399 -6.99 -2.91 1.92
CA ASN A 399 -8.36 -3.37 1.67
C ASN A 399 -8.75 -4.63 2.50
N SER A 400 -7.87 -5.09 3.39
CA SER A 400 -7.97 -6.39 4.04
C SER A 400 -8.96 -6.41 5.21
N GLY A 401 -10.21 -6.74 4.92
CA GLY A 401 -11.24 -6.96 5.94
C GLY A 401 -10.91 -8.13 6.88
N THR A 402 -10.17 -9.14 6.41
CA THR A 402 -9.70 -10.25 7.25
C THR A 402 -8.69 -9.75 8.28
N SER A 403 -7.68 -8.97 7.86
CA SER A 403 -6.67 -8.39 8.76
C SER A 403 -7.34 -7.60 9.89
N MET A 404 -8.17 -6.60 9.55
CA MET A 404 -8.77 -5.70 10.55
C MET A 404 -9.63 -6.45 11.57
N ARG A 405 -10.45 -7.40 11.11
CA ARG A 405 -11.41 -8.12 11.98
C ARG A 405 -10.72 -9.11 12.91
N LEU A 406 -9.71 -9.84 12.43
CA LEU A 406 -8.97 -10.77 13.29
C LEU A 406 -8.02 -10.03 14.24
N LEU A 407 -7.36 -8.97 13.75
CA LEU A 407 -6.55 -8.10 14.60
C LEU A 407 -7.39 -7.45 15.70
N ALA A 408 -8.62 -7.03 15.44
CA ALA A 408 -9.49 -6.48 16.48
C ALA A 408 -9.64 -7.42 17.69
N GLY A 409 -9.79 -8.73 17.45
CA GLY A 409 -9.84 -9.74 18.52
C GLY A 409 -8.53 -9.84 19.29
N LEU A 410 -7.40 -9.88 18.58
CA LEU A 410 -6.07 -9.93 19.21
C LEU A 410 -5.75 -8.67 20.01
N MET A 411 -6.08 -7.50 19.44
CA MET A 411 -5.80 -6.18 20.04
C MET A 411 -6.64 -5.94 21.28
N ALA A 412 -7.84 -6.51 21.36
CA ALA A 412 -8.69 -6.39 22.54
C ALA A 412 -8.06 -6.96 23.82
N GLY A 413 -7.14 -7.92 23.67
CA GLY A 413 -6.40 -8.57 24.76
C GLY A 413 -5.04 -7.94 25.09
N GLN A 414 -4.61 -6.90 24.37
CA GLN A 414 -3.29 -6.28 24.58
C GLN A 414 -3.30 -5.23 25.70
N SER A 415 -2.12 -4.88 26.21
CA SER A 415 -1.95 -3.86 27.27
C SER A 415 -1.83 -2.43 26.73
N PHE A 416 -1.97 -2.23 25.42
CA PHE A 416 -1.77 -0.94 24.74
C PHE A 416 -2.90 -0.67 23.74
N ASP A 417 -3.10 0.61 23.43
CA ASP A 417 -4.10 1.06 22.46
C ASP A 417 -3.61 0.84 21.03
N VAL A 418 -4.53 0.50 20.13
CA VAL A 418 -4.27 0.35 18.71
C VAL A 418 -5.39 1.00 17.90
N GLU A 419 -5.01 1.83 16.94
CA GLU A 419 -5.92 2.31 15.89
C GLU A 419 -5.60 1.59 14.58
N MET A 420 -6.63 1.13 13.88
CA MET A 420 -6.53 0.47 12.58
C MET A 420 -7.30 1.25 11.52
N SER A 421 -6.71 1.42 10.34
CA SER A 421 -7.32 2.08 9.17
C SER A 421 -7.13 1.25 7.90
N GLY A 422 -7.80 1.66 6.83
CA GLY A 422 -7.77 0.97 5.54
C GLY A 422 -7.94 1.92 4.37
N ASP A 423 -7.96 1.36 3.17
CA ASP A 423 -8.25 2.11 1.94
C ASP A 423 -9.72 2.57 1.87
N GLU A 424 -10.09 3.22 0.76
CA GLU A 424 -11.45 3.72 0.56
C GLU A 424 -12.51 2.59 0.55
N SER A 425 -12.15 1.40 0.06
CA SER A 425 -13.02 0.23 0.01
C SER A 425 -13.30 -0.31 1.42
N LEU A 426 -12.25 -0.54 2.22
CA LEU A 426 -12.37 -1.05 3.57
C LEU A 426 -13.07 -0.05 4.51
N SER A 427 -12.83 1.25 4.31
CA SER A 427 -13.45 2.33 5.10
C SER A 427 -14.97 2.38 4.99
N LYS A 428 -15.57 1.77 3.96
CA LYS A 428 -17.03 1.66 3.80
C LYS A 428 -17.62 0.42 4.48
N ARG A 429 -16.79 -0.54 4.91
CA ARG A 429 -17.25 -1.85 5.42
C ARG A 429 -17.60 -1.77 6.91
N PRO A 430 -18.74 -2.35 7.34
CA PRO A 430 -19.10 -2.37 8.75
C PRO A 430 -18.16 -3.26 9.57
N MET A 431 -17.77 -2.74 10.74
CA MET A 431 -16.95 -3.38 11.78
C MET A 431 -17.75 -3.64 13.06
N GLY A 432 -19.01 -3.18 13.15
CA GLY A 432 -19.91 -3.46 14.28
C GLY A 432 -20.01 -4.96 14.62
N ARG A 433 -20.06 -5.82 13.60
CA ARG A 433 -20.14 -7.29 13.76
C ARG A 433 -18.99 -7.91 14.56
N VAL A 434 -17.82 -7.27 14.61
CA VAL A 434 -16.70 -7.69 15.48
C VAL A 434 -16.58 -6.81 16.72
N ALA A 435 -16.88 -5.51 16.62
CA ALA A 435 -16.82 -4.61 17.76
C ALA A 435 -17.84 -4.96 18.86
N ASP A 436 -19.05 -5.36 18.49
CA ASP A 436 -20.13 -5.67 19.42
C ASP A 436 -19.83 -6.88 20.32
N PRO A 437 -19.44 -8.07 19.80
CA PRO A 437 -19.05 -9.16 20.68
C PRO A 437 -17.81 -8.83 21.53
N LEU A 438 -16.85 -8.06 21.02
CA LEU A 438 -15.71 -7.61 21.83
C LEU A 438 -16.14 -6.71 23.00
N ARG A 439 -17.11 -5.80 22.77
CA ARG A 439 -17.70 -4.99 23.85
C ARG A 439 -18.41 -5.86 24.89
N LEU A 440 -19.09 -6.94 24.48
CA LEU A 440 -19.70 -7.91 25.40
C LEU A 440 -18.64 -8.64 26.24
N MET A 441 -17.47 -8.92 25.67
CA MET A 441 -16.32 -9.47 26.41
C MET A 441 -15.67 -8.45 27.36
N GLY A 442 -16.07 -7.17 27.33
CA GLY A 442 -15.52 -6.11 28.16
C GLY A 442 -14.42 -5.27 27.49
N ALA A 443 -14.18 -5.44 26.19
CA ALA A 443 -13.27 -4.58 25.45
C ALA A 443 -13.87 -3.19 25.22
N LYS A 444 -13.05 -2.14 25.33
CA LYS A 444 -13.43 -0.82 24.84
C LYS A 444 -13.00 -0.68 23.38
N VAL A 445 -13.97 -0.47 22.51
CA VAL A 445 -13.77 -0.39 21.05
C VAL A 445 -14.59 0.77 20.48
N ASP A 446 -13.90 1.73 19.88
CA ASP A 446 -14.50 2.85 19.16
C ASP A 446 -14.38 2.62 17.65
N THR A 447 -15.40 3.06 16.92
CA THR A 447 -15.47 3.02 15.45
C THR A 447 -15.96 4.37 14.97
N ALA A 448 -15.60 4.74 13.74
CA ALA A 448 -16.18 5.90 13.08
C ALA A 448 -17.69 5.73 12.85
N GLU A 449 -18.33 6.80 12.35
CA GLU A 449 -19.77 6.86 12.07
C GLU A 449 -20.25 5.65 11.25
N GLY A 450 -21.38 5.08 11.64
CA GLY A 450 -21.94 3.87 11.01
C GLY A 450 -21.21 2.58 11.35
N GLY A 451 -20.34 2.58 12.36
CA GLY A 451 -19.62 1.38 12.80
C GLY A 451 -18.51 0.97 11.84
N ARG A 452 -17.81 1.93 11.25
CA ARG A 452 -16.82 1.74 10.17
C ARG A 452 -15.40 2.10 10.62
N PRO A 453 -14.35 1.75 9.85
CA PRO A 453 -13.01 2.26 10.08
C PRO A 453 -12.93 3.80 9.98
N PRO A 454 -11.93 4.45 10.62
CA PRO A 454 -10.93 3.86 11.52
C PRO A 454 -11.54 3.24 12.78
N MET A 455 -10.90 2.18 13.26
CA MET A 455 -11.32 1.41 14.44
C MET A 455 -10.23 1.53 15.51
N LYS A 456 -10.61 2.00 16.70
CA LYS A 456 -9.69 2.12 17.83
C LYS A 456 -10.05 1.10 18.91
N VAL A 457 -9.12 0.22 19.22
CA VAL A 457 -9.21 -0.77 20.28
C VAL A 457 -8.31 -0.31 21.42
N TYR A 458 -8.88 -0.09 22.59
CA TYR A 458 -8.11 0.36 23.75
C TYR A 458 -7.51 -0.83 24.48
N GLY A 459 -6.31 -0.68 25.04
CA GLY A 459 -5.62 -1.73 25.76
C GLY A 459 -6.03 -1.87 27.23
N ALA A 460 -5.40 -2.82 27.91
CA ALA A 460 -5.53 -3.08 29.36
C ALA A 460 -6.95 -3.40 29.84
N ASN A 461 -7.80 -3.92 28.93
CA ASN A 461 -9.12 -4.41 29.31
C ASN A 461 -9.02 -5.74 30.05
N LYS A 462 -9.89 -5.94 31.04
CA LYS A 462 -10.11 -7.27 31.64
C LYS A 462 -11.18 -7.99 30.83
N LEU A 463 -10.74 -8.72 29.80
CA LEU A 463 -11.66 -9.50 28.98
C LEU A 463 -12.23 -10.67 29.78
N LYS A 464 -13.53 -10.93 29.59
CA LYS A 464 -14.24 -12.10 30.12
C LYS A 464 -14.69 -12.98 28.96
N GLY A 465 -14.51 -14.28 29.11
CA GLY A 465 -15.04 -15.25 28.17
C GLY A 465 -16.57 -15.17 28.11
N ILE A 466 -17.11 -15.33 26.91
CA ILE A 466 -18.55 -15.30 26.64
C ILE A 466 -18.97 -16.52 25.84
N HIS A 467 -20.23 -16.89 25.94
CA HIS A 467 -20.91 -17.67 24.91
C HIS A 467 -21.53 -16.72 23.89
N TYR A 468 -21.18 -16.88 22.62
CA TYR A 468 -21.66 -16.00 21.55
C TYR A 468 -22.31 -16.79 20.41
N ASP A 469 -23.63 -16.69 20.31
CA ASP A 469 -24.39 -17.18 19.17
C ASP A 469 -24.22 -16.20 18.00
N LEU A 470 -23.63 -16.66 16.89
CA LEU A 470 -23.45 -15.81 15.72
C LEU A 470 -24.80 -15.44 15.10
N PRO A 471 -25.12 -14.15 14.92
CA PRO A 471 -26.36 -13.74 14.26
C PRO A 471 -26.45 -14.19 12.80
N MET A 472 -25.30 -14.43 12.17
CA MET A 472 -25.16 -14.94 10.81
C MET A 472 -23.84 -15.71 10.69
N ALA A 473 -23.79 -16.68 9.79
CA ALA A 473 -22.60 -17.46 9.52
C ALA A 473 -21.44 -16.53 9.10
N SER A 474 -20.40 -16.41 9.93
CA SER A 474 -19.21 -15.62 9.61
C SER A 474 -17.94 -16.15 10.29
N ALA A 475 -17.06 -16.76 9.50
CA ALA A 475 -15.77 -17.23 9.97
C ALA A 475 -14.90 -16.10 10.56
N GLN A 476 -15.02 -14.86 10.06
CA GLN A 476 -14.24 -13.72 10.56
C GLN A 476 -14.71 -13.28 11.96
N VAL A 477 -16.01 -13.25 12.22
CA VAL A 477 -16.54 -12.92 13.55
C VAL A 477 -16.20 -14.04 14.53
N LYS A 478 -16.40 -15.31 14.14
CA LYS A 478 -15.96 -16.47 14.91
C LYS A 478 -14.48 -16.36 15.30
N SER A 479 -13.62 -16.13 14.31
CA SER A 479 -12.17 -15.97 14.53
C SER A 479 -11.84 -14.82 15.46
N CYS A 480 -12.49 -13.66 15.31
CA CYS A 480 -12.29 -12.50 16.17
C CYS A 480 -12.57 -12.83 17.65
N VAL A 481 -13.70 -13.47 17.93
CA VAL A 481 -14.10 -13.83 19.30
C VAL A 481 -13.17 -14.89 19.89
N LEU A 482 -12.79 -15.91 19.11
CA LEU A 482 -11.83 -16.91 19.55
C LEU A 482 -10.43 -16.30 19.81
N LEU A 483 -9.95 -15.41 18.94
CA LEU A 483 -8.65 -14.77 19.15
C LEU A 483 -8.64 -13.85 20.39
N ALA A 484 -9.76 -13.18 20.69
CA ALA A 484 -9.91 -12.45 21.96
C ALA A 484 -9.98 -13.39 23.17
N GLY A 485 -10.60 -14.57 23.01
CA GLY A 485 -10.72 -15.58 24.06
C GLY A 485 -9.39 -16.20 24.51
N LEU A 486 -8.31 -16.07 23.72
CA LEU A 486 -6.95 -16.42 24.14
C LEU A 486 -6.50 -15.62 25.38
N TYR A 487 -7.06 -14.41 25.57
CA TYR A 487 -6.71 -13.47 26.64
C TYR A 487 -7.80 -13.35 27.72
N ALA A 488 -8.99 -13.94 27.49
CA ALA A 488 -10.17 -13.66 28.30
C ALA A 488 -10.29 -14.58 29.53
N GLU A 489 -10.69 -14.04 30.68
CA GLU A 489 -10.94 -14.83 31.89
C GLU A 489 -12.14 -15.76 31.70
N GLY A 490 -11.95 -17.07 31.88
CA GLY A 490 -12.98 -18.10 31.71
C GLY A 490 -13.03 -18.71 30.31
N GLU A 491 -14.10 -19.46 30.04
CA GLU A 491 -14.34 -20.09 28.74
C GLU A 491 -14.93 -19.08 27.75
N THR A 492 -14.39 -19.06 26.53
CA THR A 492 -15.02 -18.38 25.39
C THR A 492 -15.55 -19.42 24.42
N SER A 493 -16.82 -19.33 24.04
CA SER A 493 -17.44 -20.22 23.09
C SER A 493 -18.26 -19.48 22.03
N VAL A 494 -18.27 -20.02 20.81
CA VAL A 494 -18.98 -19.46 19.66
C VAL A 494 -19.83 -20.55 19.02
N THR A 495 -21.12 -20.29 18.83
CA THR A 495 -22.04 -21.19 18.10
C THR A 495 -22.38 -20.58 16.75
N GLU A 496 -22.13 -21.31 15.66
CA GLU A 496 -22.47 -20.85 14.31
C GLU A 496 -23.84 -21.38 13.84
N PRO A 497 -24.69 -20.55 13.19
CA PRO A 497 -26.01 -21.00 12.71
C PRO A 497 -25.92 -21.88 11.46
N ALA A 498 -24.80 -21.81 10.74
CA ALA A 498 -24.45 -22.67 9.62
C ALA A 498 -22.92 -22.84 9.58
N PRO A 499 -22.41 -23.95 9.01
CA PRO A 499 -20.98 -24.21 8.94
C PRO A 499 -20.22 -23.07 8.26
N THR A 500 -19.12 -22.64 8.87
CA THR A 500 -18.18 -21.69 8.25
C THR A 500 -16.77 -22.26 8.23
N ARG A 501 -15.86 -21.61 7.49
CA ARG A 501 -14.44 -21.99 7.46
C ARG A 501 -13.88 -22.13 8.88
N ASP A 502 -13.11 -23.19 9.12
CA ASP A 502 -12.57 -23.57 10.44
C ASP A 502 -11.02 -23.41 10.54
N HIS A 503 -10.43 -22.61 9.65
CA HIS A 503 -8.98 -22.39 9.59
C HIS A 503 -8.39 -21.86 10.91
N THR A 504 -9.13 -21.06 11.68
CA THR A 504 -8.62 -20.54 12.96
C THR A 504 -8.50 -21.65 13.98
N GLU A 505 -9.52 -22.50 14.06
CA GLU A 505 -9.60 -23.63 14.97
C GLU A 505 -8.52 -24.66 14.66
N ARG A 506 -8.34 -25.00 13.38
CA ARG A 506 -7.30 -25.94 12.92
C ARG A 506 -5.91 -25.42 13.20
N MET A 507 -5.64 -24.17 12.84
CA MET A 507 -4.31 -23.61 13.05
C MET A 507 -4.01 -23.40 14.53
N LEU A 508 -4.97 -22.96 15.35
CA LEU A 508 -4.78 -22.91 16.81
C LEU A 508 -4.35 -24.28 17.37
N LYS A 509 -5.03 -25.37 16.96
CA LYS A 509 -4.60 -26.74 17.31
C LYS A 509 -3.21 -27.08 16.77
N GLY A 510 -2.91 -26.69 15.53
CA GLY A 510 -1.60 -26.89 14.89
C GLY A 510 -0.45 -26.17 15.60
N PHE A 511 -0.74 -25.03 16.24
CA PHE A 511 0.18 -24.30 17.13
C PHE A 511 0.13 -24.79 18.59
N GLY A 512 -0.55 -25.90 18.87
CA GLY A 512 -0.59 -26.53 20.19
C GLY A 512 -1.63 -25.97 21.16
N TYR A 513 -2.53 -25.09 20.73
CA TYR A 513 -3.59 -24.54 21.58
C TYR A 513 -4.77 -25.49 21.69
N ASN A 514 -5.36 -25.61 22.89
CA ASN A 514 -6.54 -26.46 23.09
C ASN A 514 -7.80 -25.79 22.53
N VAL A 515 -8.45 -26.44 21.57
CA VAL A 515 -9.71 -25.99 20.97
C VAL A 515 -10.69 -27.15 20.92
N GLU A 516 -11.82 -27.01 21.60
CA GLU A 516 -12.89 -28.00 21.59
C GLU A 516 -13.93 -27.64 20.54
N VAL A 517 -14.36 -28.63 19.76
CA VAL A 517 -15.39 -28.45 18.72
C VAL A 517 -16.46 -29.52 18.95
N ASP A 518 -17.68 -29.07 19.21
CA ASP A 518 -18.84 -29.89 19.54
C ASP A 518 -20.04 -29.45 18.70
N GLY A 519 -20.30 -30.18 17.61
CA GLY A 519 -21.28 -29.78 16.61
C GLY A 519 -20.91 -28.43 15.97
N SER A 520 -21.79 -27.44 16.11
CA SER A 520 -21.58 -26.07 15.63
C SER A 520 -20.98 -25.13 16.68
N THR A 521 -20.63 -25.63 17.87
CA THR A 521 -20.03 -24.84 18.94
C THR A 521 -18.53 -25.09 19.04
N VAL A 522 -17.75 -24.00 18.99
CA VAL A 522 -16.31 -24.01 19.22
C VAL A 522 -16.03 -23.39 20.59
N ARG A 523 -15.19 -24.01 21.42
CA ARG A 523 -14.82 -23.53 22.76
C ARG A 523 -13.31 -23.45 22.92
N ILE A 524 -12.87 -22.41 23.61
CA ILE A 524 -11.47 -22.22 24.03
C ILE A 524 -11.43 -21.64 25.44
N GLN A 525 -10.28 -21.82 26.09
CA GLN A 525 -10.00 -21.23 27.40
C GLN A 525 -8.64 -20.53 27.35
N SER A 526 -8.50 -19.41 28.05
CA SER A 526 -7.24 -18.70 28.21
C SER A 526 -6.25 -19.47 29.11
N GLY A 527 -4.98 -19.06 29.08
CA GLY A 527 -3.92 -19.67 29.88
C GLY A 527 -3.14 -20.78 29.16
N GLY A 528 -3.45 -21.03 27.89
CA GLY A 528 -2.59 -21.83 27.01
C GLY A 528 -1.43 -21.02 26.43
N GLU A 529 -0.53 -21.71 25.73
CA GLU A 529 0.56 -21.11 24.97
C GLU A 529 0.50 -21.57 23.51
N LEU A 530 1.00 -20.76 22.60
CA LEU A 530 1.21 -21.13 21.21
C LEU A 530 2.68 -21.56 21.04
N THR A 531 2.93 -22.69 20.40
CA THR A 531 4.27 -23.20 20.11
C THR A 531 4.59 -23.01 18.64
N ALA A 532 5.75 -22.43 18.33
CA ALA A 532 6.16 -22.19 16.97
C ALA A 532 6.36 -23.50 16.19
N THR A 533 6.07 -23.49 14.90
CA THR A 533 6.09 -24.68 14.05
C THR A 533 6.42 -24.35 12.59
N SER A 534 6.54 -25.37 11.74
CA SER A 534 6.67 -25.18 10.29
C SER A 534 5.31 -25.33 9.60
N ILE A 535 4.98 -24.41 8.71
CA ILE A 535 3.71 -24.36 7.99
C ILE A 535 3.99 -24.28 6.49
N ASP A 536 3.74 -25.37 5.76
CA ASP A 536 3.61 -25.31 4.30
C ASP A 536 2.16 -24.93 3.99
N VAL A 537 1.93 -23.67 3.62
CA VAL A 537 0.60 -23.14 3.33
C VAL A 537 0.03 -23.89 2.13
N PRO A 538 -1.12 -24.57 2.28
CA PRO A 538 -1.77 -25.28 1.17
C PRO A 538 -2.08 -24.33 0.03
N SER A 539 -1.99 -24.82 -1.21
CA SER A 539 -2.47 -24.10 -2.39
C SER A 539 -3.97 -23.80 -2.25
N ASP A 540 -4.37 -22.56 -2.59
CA ASP A 540 -5.75 -22.11 -2.43
C ASP A 540 -6.69 -22.86 -3.37
N ILE A 541 -7.70 -23.52 -2.79
CA ILE A 541 -8.72 -24.20 -3.57
C ILE A 541 -9.54 -23.24 -4.43
N SER A 542 -9.71 -21.98 -4.00
CA SER A 542 -10.34 -20.93 -4.81
C SER A 542 -9.55 -20.63 -6.07
N SER A 543 -8.21 -20.62 -5.99
CA SER A 543 -7.33 -20.43 -7.14
C SER A 543 -7.27 -21.68 -8.01
N ALA A 544 -7.26 -22.85 -7.38
CA ALA A 544 -7.29 -24.15 -8.06
C ALA A 544 -8.58 -24.35 -8.86
N ALA A 545 -9.73 -23.84 -8.36
CA ALA A 545 -11.05 -23.98 -8.97
C ALA A 545 -11.08 -23.53 -10.44
N PHE A 546 -10.40 -22.44 -10.81
CA PHE A 546 -10.32 -21.97 -12.20
C PHE A 546 -9.71 -23.04 -13.12
N TYR A 547 -8.61 -23.66 -12.68
CA TYR A 547 -7.93 -24.70 -13.43
C TYR A 547 -8.71 -26.03 -13.40
N MET A 548 -9.39 -26.36 -12.30
CA MET A 548 -10.28 -27.53 -12.25
C MET A 548 -11.42 -27.39 -13.28
N VAL A 549 -12.03 -26.21 -13.37
CA VAL A 549 -13.06 -25.92 -14.38
C VAL A 549 -12.47 -25.93 -15.78
N GLY A 550 -11.38 -25.19 -16.01
CA GLY A 550 -10.73 -25.12 -17.32
C GLY A 550 -10.35 -26.49 -17.87
N ALA A 551 -9.74 -27.35 -17.04
CA ALA A 551 -9.38 -28.71 -17.44
C ALA A 551 -10.61 -29.61 -17.63
N SER A 552 -11.69 -29.40 -16.89
CA SER A 552 -12.93 -30.16 -17.06
C SER A 552 -13.60 -29.87 -18.40
N ILE A 553 -13.62 -28.60 -18.84
CA ILE A 553 -14.39 -28.17 -20.02
C ILE A 553 -13.61 -28.26 -21.34
N ALA A 554 -12.27 -28.22 -21.29
CA ALA A 554 -11.41 -28.16 -22.46
C ALA A 554 -10.95 -29.56 -22.89
N GLU A 555 -11.36 -30.00 -24.08
CA GLU A 555 -11.06 -31.34 -24.61
C GLU A 555 -9.54 -31.60 -24.65
N GLY A 556 -9.13 -32.78 -24.17
CA GLY A 556 -7.72 -33.20 -24.17
C GLY A 556 -6.91 -32.70 -22.96
N SER A 557 -7.53 -31.99 -22.02
CA SER A 557 -6.84 -31.52 -20.82
C SER A 557 -6.57 -32.65 -19.81
N ASP A 558 -5.39 -32.61 -19.20
CA ASP A 558 -4.94 -33.48 -18.10
C ASP A 558 -3.92 -32.71 -17.24
N ILE A 559 -4.37 -32.24 -16.08
CA ILE A 559 -3.54 -31.48 -15.15
C ILE A 559 -3.52 -32.15 -13.78
N THR A 560 -2.44 -31.90 -13.03
CA THR A 560 -2.37 -32.16 -11.59
C THR A 560 -2.11 -30.87 -10.84
N LEU A 561 -3.06 -30.47 -9.99
CA LEU A 561 -2.93 -29.34 -9.10
C LEU A 561 -2.34 -29.85 -7.78
N GLU A 562 -1.09 -29.50 -7.53
CA GLU A 562 -0.35 -30.02 -6.39
C GLU A 562 -0.72 -29.28 -5.10
N HIS A 563 -0.74 -30.01 -3.99
CA HIS A 563 -0.80 -29.46 -2.64
C HIS A 563 -2.02 -28.54 -2.37
N VAL A 564 -3.17 -28.84 -2.96
CA VAL A 564 -4.42 -28.08 -2.77
C VAL A 564 -5.03 -28.37 -1.41
N GLY A 565 -5.42 -27.32 -0.68
CA GLY A 565 -6.18 -27.45 0.56
C GLY A 565 -7.55 -28.07 0.31
N ILE A 566 -7.82 -29.22 0.91
CA ILE A 566 -9.09 -29.96 0.78
C ILE A 566 -9.90 -29.92 2.08
N ASN A 567 -9.87 -28.77 2.75
CA ASN A 567 -10.65 -28.54 3.96
C ASN A 567 -12.15 -28.80 3.67
N PRO A 568 -12.85 -29.65 4.46
CA PRO A 568 -14.26 -29.97 4.24
C PRO A 568 -15.19 -28.76 4.09
N THR A 569 -14.84 -27.64 4.72
CA THR A 569 -15.59 -26.37 4.63
C THR A 569 -15.35 -25.58 3.33
N ARG A 570 -14.51 -26.10 2.42
CA ARG A 570 -14.04 -25.43 1.20
C ARG A 570 -14.11 -26.29 -0.07
N VAL A 571 -14.39 -27.59 0.06
CA VAL A 571 -14.36 -28.55 -1.07
C VAL A 571 -15.62 -28.55 -1.93
N GLY A 572 -16.52 -27.58 -1.75
CA GLY A 572 -17.80 -27.55 -2.46
C GLY A 572 -17.63 -27.57 -3.98
N VAL A 573 -16.62 -26.88 -4.53
CA VAL A 573 -16.31 -26.92 -5.97
C VAL A 573 -15.96 -28.32 -6.49
N ILE A 574 -15.22 -29.11 -5.71
CA ILE A 574 -14.86 -30.50 -6.07
C ILE A 574 -16.12 -31.36 -6.05
N ASN A 575 -16.95 -31.21 -5.01
CA ASN A 575 -18.20 -31.97 -4.86
C ASN A 575 -19.17 -31.66 -6.01
N ILE A 576 -19.35 -30.39 -6.34
CA ILE A 576 -20.23 -29.92 -7.43
C ILE A 576 -19.71 -30.43 -8.78
N LEU A 577 -18.42 -30.27 -9.09
CA LEU A 577 -17.86 -30.76 -10.36
C LEU A 577 -17.98 -32.28 -10.49
N LYS A 578 -17.76 -33.04 -9.42
CA LYS A 578 -17.99 -34.50 -9.41
C LYS A 578 -19.46 -34.83 -9.64
N ALA A 579 -20.39 -34.12 -9.01
CA ALA A 579 -21.83 -34.31 -9.21
C ALA A 579 -22.27 -33.98 -10.65
N MET A 580 -21.61 -33.02 -11.30
CA MET A 580 -21.78 -32.71 -12.72
C MET A 580 -21.13 -33.76 -13.65
N GLY A 581 -20.39 -34.75 -13.13
CA GLY A 581 -19.73 -35.79 -13.92
C GLY A 581 -18.27 -35.50 -14.28
N GLY A 582 -17.62 -34.55 -13.60
CA GLY A 582 -16.21 -34.22 -13.79
C GLY A 582 -15.27 -35.38 -13.44
N ASN A 583 -14.18 -35.51 -14.19
CA ASN A 583 -13.15 -36.53 -13.98
C ASN A 583 -12.06 -35.97 -13.05
N ILE A 584 -12.32 -36.07 -11.74
CA ILE A 584 -11.47 -35.53 -10.67
C ILE A 584 -11.01 -36.65 -9.73
N GLU A 585 -9.71 -36.85 -9.64
CA GLU A 585 -9.06 -37.77 -8.70
C GLU A 585 -8.37 -36.97 -7.58
N ILE A 586 -8.54 -37.42 -6.33
CA ILE A 586 -7.84 -36.88 -5.17
C ILE A 586 -6.70 -37.85 -4.86
N LEU A 587 -5.47 -37.33 -4.84
CA LEU A 587 -4.24 -38.09 -4.69
C LEU A 587 -3.45 -37.55 -3.49
N ASN A 588 -2.59 -38.39 -2.89
CA ASN A 588 -1.62 -37.97 -1.86
C ASN A 588 -2.22 -37.18 -0.69
N GLU A 589 -3.38 -37.60 -0.19
CA GLU A 589 -4.04 -36.99 0.97
C GLU A 589 -3.15 -37.04 2.21
N ARG A 590 -2.98 -35.88 2.86
CA ARG A 590 -2.15 -35.70 4.05
C ARG A 590 -2.63 -34.51 4.88
N GLU A 591 -2.08 -34.34 6.07
CA GLU A 591 -2.32 -33.18 6.92
C GLU A 591 -1.05 -32.32 7.03
N VAL A 592 -1.21 -31.00 6.94
CA VAL A 592 -0.12 -30.02 7.05
C VAL A 592 -0.61 -28.84 7.89
N GLY A 593 0.01 -28.61 9.05
CA GLY A 593 -0.37 -27.52 9.94
C GLY A 593 -1.83 -27.58 10.43
N GLY A 594 -2.41 -28.78 10.53
CA GLY A 594 -3.82 -29.01 10.89
C GLY A 594 -4.82 -28.92 9.72
N GLU A 595 -4.35 -28.58 8.52
CA GLU A 595 -5.16 -28.50 7.30
C GLU A 595 -5.00 -29.75 6.44
N PRO A 596 -6.10 -30.34 5.93
CA PRO A 596 -6.01 -31.46 5.01
C PRO A 596 -5.65 -30.96 3.62
N VAL A 597 -4.74 -31.68 2.96
CA VAL A 597 -4.13 -31.31 1.69
C VAL A 597 -4.04 -32.52 0.77
N ALA A 598 -4.25 -32.30 -0.53
CA ALA A 598 -4.15 -33.34 -1.55
C ALA A 598 -3.64 -32.77 -2.88
N ASP A 599 -3.17 -33.65 -3.75
CA ASP A 599 -2.96 -33.32 -5.16
C ASP A 599 -4.25 -33.67 -5.93
N ILE A 600 -4.73 -32.76 -6.76
CA ILE A 600 -6.01 -32.91 -7.47
C ILE A 600 -5.71 -33.09 -8.95
N ARG A 601 -5.92 -34.30 -9.47
CA ARG A 601 -5.81 -34.56 -10.91
C ARG A 601 -7.16 -34.34 -11.58
N VAL A 602 -7.18 -33.52 -12.62
CA VAL A 602 -8.38 -33.18 -13.37
C VAL A 602 -8.17 -33.46 -14.85
N ARG A 603 -9.10 -34.20 -15.45
CA ARG A 603 -9.13 -34.48 -16.89
C ARG A 603 -10.42 -34.00 -17.52
N SER A 604 -10.36 -33.71 -18.81
CA SER A 604 -11.54 -33.29 -19.59
C SER A 604 -12.68 -34.29 -19.48
N ALA A 605 -13.90 -33.80 -19.26
CA ALA A 605 -15.10 -34.63 -19.13
C ALA A 605 -16.34 -33.88 -19.66
N GLN A 606 -17.29 -34.61 -20.24
CA GLN A 606 -18.58 -34.01 -20.60
C GLN A 606 -19.42 -33.84 -19.33
N LEU A 607 -19.55 -32.60 -18.88
CA LEU A 607 -20.35 -32.25 -17.71
C LEU A 607 -21.86 -32.30 -18.04
N LYS A 608 -22.68 -32.49 -17.00
CA LYS A 608 -24.14 -32.43 -17.03
C LYS A 608 -24.64 -31.36 -16.07
N GLY A 609 -25.69 -30.66 -16.48
CA GLY A 609 -26.38 -29.71 -15.62
C GLY A 609 -27.05 -30.40 -14.44
N ILE A 610 -27.04 -29.72 -13.29
CA ILE A 610 -27.58 -30.23 -12.03
C ILE A 610 -28.37 -29.15 -11.30
N HIS A 611 -29.26 -29.56 -10.40
CA HIS A 611 -29.70 -28.67 -9.33
C HIS A 611 -28.65 -28.72 -8.22
N ILE A 612 -27.94 -27.61 -8.01
CA ILE A 612 -26.82 -27.56 -7.05
C ILE A 612 -27.38 -27.71 -5.64
N PRO A 613 -26.92 -28.69 -4.85
CA PRO A 613 -27.40 -28.86 -3.48
C PRO A 613 -27.05 -27.64 -2.61
N GLU A 614 -28.04 -27.12 -1.88
CA GLU A 614 -27.88 -25.88 -1.08
C GLU A 614 -26.84 -26.03 0.05
N ASP A 615 -26.61 -27.23 0.57
CA ASP A 615 -25.58 -27.51 1.57
C ASP A 615 -24.15 -27.33 1.03
N GLN A 616 -23.98 -27.34 -0.30
CA GLN A 616 -22.70 -27.08 -0.95
C GLN A 616 -22.47 -25.59 -1.21
N VAL A 617 -23.50 -24.74 -1.13
CA VAL A 617 -23.41 -23.30 -1.44
C VAL A 617 -22.43 -22.58 -0.50
N PRO A 618 -22.50 -22.75 0.85
CA PRO A 618 -21.52 -22.13 1.75
C PRO A 618 -20.08 -22.62 1.50
N LEU A 619 -19.93 -23.84 0.99
CA LEU A 619 -18.64 -24.51 0.77
C LEU A 619 -17.97 -24.13 -0.55
N ALA A 620 -18.73 -23.53 -1.48
CA ALA A 620 -18.30 -23.13 -2.83
C ALA A 620 -18.64 -21.67 -3.16
N ILE A 621 -18.98 -20.85 -2.15
CA ILE A 621 -19.56 -19.51 -2.38
C ILE A 621 -18.66 -18.61 -3.22
N ASP A 622 -17.35 -18.82 -3.15
CA ASP A 622 -16.34 -18.03 -3.85
C ASP A 622 -16.02 -18.64 -5.24
N GLU A 623 -16.41 -19.87 -5.50
CA GLU A 623 -16.10 -20.65 -6.71
C GLU A 623 -17.23 -20.63 -7.75
N PHE A 624 -18.41 -20.10 -7.40
CA PHE A 624 -19.56 -20.01 -8.32
C PHE A 624 -19.28 -19.30 -9.66
N PRO A 625 -18.48 -18.21 -9.73
CA PRO A 625 -18.08 -17.64 -11.02
C PRO A 625 -17.45 -18.68 -11.97
N ALA A 626 -16.55 -19.54 -11.47
CA ALA A 626 -15.95 -20.59 -12.28
C ALA A 626 -16.96 -21.72 -12.57
N LEU A 627 -17.78 -22.10 -11.57
CA LEU A 627 -18.82 -23.12 -11.76
C LEU A 627 -19.89 -22.72 -12.77
N PHE A 628 -20.19 -21.42 -12.92
CA PHE A 628 -21.11 -20.94 -13.96
C PHE A 628 -20.55 -21.13 -15.36
N VAL A 629 -19.23 -20.99 -15.54
CA VAL A 629 -18.56 -21.34 -16.81
C VAL A 629 -18.62 -22.86 -17.05
N ALA A 630 -18.45 -23.68 -16.01
CA ALA A 630 -18.64 -25.12 -16.10
C ALA A 630 -20.09 -25.49 -16.50
N ALA A 631 -21.08 -24.85 -15.87
CA ALA A 631 -22.50 -25.03 -16.16
C ALA A 631 -22.86 -24.64 -17.60
N ALA A 632 -22.29 -23.55 -18.12
CA ALA A 632 -22.48 -23.13 -19.51
C ALA A 632 -21.92 -24.14 -20.53
N CYS A 633 -20.93 -24.95 -20.16
CA CYS A 633 -20.37 -26.01 -21.00
C CYS A 633 -21.05 -27.38 -20.82
N ALA A 634 -21.93 -27.52 -19.83
CA ALA A 634 -22.57 -28.79 -19.50
C ALA A 634 -23.70 -29.15 -20.47
N GLU A 635 -24.13 -30.42 -20.47
CA GLU A 635 -25.37 -30.84 -21.12
C GLU A 635 -26.57 -30.64 -20.19
N GLY A 636 -27.58 -29.89 -20.65
CA GLY A 636 -28.79 -29.63 -19.89
C GLY A 636 -28.73 -28.35 -19.04
N GLU A 637 -29.67 -28.21 -18.11
CA GLU A 637 -29.83 -27.01 -17.28
C GLU A 637 -29.16 -27.19 -15.93
N THR A 638 -28.45 -26.15 -15.46
CA THR A 638 -27.93 -26.04 -14.09
C THR A 638 -28.70 -24.96 -13.35
N VAL A 639 -29.12 -25.26 -12.11
CA VAL A 639 -29.87 -24.33 -11.26
C VAL A 639 -29.15 -24.18 -9.93
N LEU A 640 -28.94 -22.92 -9.52
CA LEU A 640 -28.42 -22.52 -8.22
C LEU A 640 -29.52 -21.76 -7.45
N THR A 641 -29.76 -22.13 -6.20
CA THR A 641 -30.63 -21.44 -5.23
C THR A 641 -29.88 -21.23 -3.90
N GLY A 642 -30.39 -20.35 -3.03
CA GLY A 642 -29.85 -20.11 -1.68
C GLY A 642 -28.46 -19.44 -1.63
N ALA A 643 -28.10 -18.68 -2.66
CA ALA A 643 -26.80 -18.03 -2.85
C ALA A 643 -26.90 -16.49 -2.89
N GLU A 644 -27.84 -15.90 -2.13
CA GLU A 644 -28.06 -14.44 -2.05
C GLU A 644 -26.77 -13.68 -1.69
N GLU A 645 -25.87 -14.31 -0.91
CA GLU A 645 -24.60 -13.72 -0.49
C GLU A 645 -23.73 -13.31 -1.69
N LEU A 646 -23.81 -14.00 -2.84
CA LEU A 646 -23.05 -13.66 -4.04
C LEU A 646 -23.38 -12.27 -4.60
N ARG A 647 -24.57 -11.74 -4.33
CA ARG A 647 -24.97 -10.41 -4.81
C ARG A 647 -24.29 -9.26 -4.07
N VAL A 648 -23.75 -9.52 -2.88
CA VAL A 648 -23.21 -8.49 -1.96
C VAL A 648 -21.74 -8.73 -1.60
N LYS A 649 -21.00 -9.44 -2.45
CA LYS A 649 -19.55 -9.69 -2.30
C LYS A 649 -18.74 -8.45 -2.71
N GLU A 650 -17.71 -8.63 -3.52
CA GLU A 650 -16.93 -7.52 -4.10
C GLU A 650 -17.75 -6.77 -5.16
N SER A 651 -18.66 -7.49 -5.82
CA SER A 651 -19.65 -7.03 -6.78
C SER A 651 -20.90 -7.91 -6.69
N ASP A 652 -21.93 -7.61 -7.48
CA ASP A 652 -23.02 -8.57 -7.73
C ASP A 652 -22.51 -9.65 -8.70
N ARG A 653 -21.90 -10.70 -8.13
CA ARG A 653 -21.27 -11.78 -8.90
C ARG A 653 -22.27 -12.57 -9.73
N ILE A 654 -23.52 -12.68 -9.27
CA ILE A 654 -24.57 -13.37 -10.03
C ILE A 654 -24.83 -12.58 -11.31
N GLN A 655 -25.15 -11.30 -11.18
CA GLN A 655 -25.54 -10.49 -12.33
C GLN A 655 -24.38 -10.34 -13.31
N ALA A 656 -23.18 -10.04 -12.82
CA ALA A 656 -22.02 -9.83 -13.68
C ALA A 656 -21.60 -11.10 -14.44
N MET A 657 -21.72 -12.29 -13.82
CA MET A 657 -21.49 -13.55 -14.52
C MET A 657 -22.59 -13.85 -15.54
N VAL A 658 -23.87 -13.61 -15.21
CA VAL A 658 -24.99 -13.79 -16.15
C VAL A 658 -24.81 -12.87 -17.36
N ASP A 659 -24.49 -11.60 -17.15
CA ASP A 659 -24.30 -10.62 -18.22
C ASP A 659 -23.14 -11.04 -19.14
N GLY A 660 -22.01 -11.45 -18.57
CA GLY A 660 -20.88 -11.94 -19.35
C GLY A 660 -21.18 -13.23 -20.12
N LEU A 661 -21.92 -14.18 -19.52
CA LEU A 661 -22.35 -15.41 -20.18
C LEU A 661 -23.32 -15.13 -21.34
N VAL A 662 -24.27 -14.22 -21.16
CA VAL A 662 -25.22 -13.79 -22.19
C VAL A 662 -24.49 -13.10 -23.34
N THR A 663 -23.51 -12.23 -23.04
CA THR A 663 -22.63 -11.61 -24.04
C THR A 663 -21.92 -12.67 -24.91
N LEU A 664 -21.50 -13.78 -24.30
CA LEU A 664 -20.86 -14.89 -24.99
C LEU A 664 -21.84 -15.90 -25.62
N GLY A 665 -23.14 -15.59 -25.66
CA GLY A 665 -24.15 -16.38 -26.35
C GLY A 665 -24.80 -17.51 -25.54
N VAL A 666 -24.63 -17.53 -24.21
CA VAL A 666 -25.24 -18.52 -23.31
C VAL A 666 -26.62 -18.06 -22.85
N ASP A 667 -27.61 -18.96 -22.85
CA ASP A 667 -28.91 -18.70 -22.22
C ASP A 667 -28.77 -18.86 -20.69
N ALA A 668 -28.55 -17.74 -20.01
CA ALA A 668 -28.40 -17.65 -18.57
C ALA A 668 -29.33 -16.57 -18.00
N LYS A 669 -29.86 -16.83 -16.80
CA LYS A 669 -30.75 -15.92 -16.09
C LYS A 669 -30.44 -15.90 -14.60
N GLY A 670 -30.18 -14.72 -14.04
CA GLY A 670 -30.07 -14.52 -12.59
C GLY A 670 -31.43 -14.57 -11.90
N THR A 671 -31.49 -15.19 -10.72
CA THR A 671 -32.61 -15.15 -9.77
C THR A 671 -32.20 -14.37 -8.53
N GLU A 672 -33.12 -13.98 -7.65
CA GLU A 672 -32.78 -13.21 -6.44
C GLU A 672 -31.71 -13.91 -5.58
N ASP A 673 -31.74 -15.23 -5.54
CA ASP A 673 -30.91 -16.11 -4.71
C ASP A 673 -29.96 -17.02 -5.52
N GLY A 674 -29.76 -16.77 -6.81
CA GLY A 674 -28.96 -17.68 -7.63
C GLY A 674 -29.05 -17.44 -9.14
N ALA A 675 -28.99 -18.51 -9.92
CA ALA A 675 -29.01 -18.44 -11.37
C ALA A 675 -29.49 -19.74 -12.01
N VAL A 676 -30.06 -19.63 -13.20
CA VAL A 676 -30.41 -20.74 -14.10
C VAL A 676 -29.57 -20.59 -15.36
N ILE A 677 -28.80 -21.62 -15.71
CA ILE A 677 -27.88 -21.62 -16.85
C ILE A 677 -28.18 -22.83 -17.72
N LYS A 678 -28.55 -22.61 -18.98
CA LYS A 678 -28.72 -23.68 -19.96
C LYS A 678 -27.39 -23.95 -20.65
N GLY A 679 -26.82 -25.10 -20.35
CA GLY A 679 -25.54 -25.52 -20.90
C GLY A 679 -25.61 -25.82 -22.39
N MET A 680 -24.56 -25.44 -23.11
CA MET A 680 -24.45 -25.59 -24.56
C MET A 680 -23.98 -27.00 -24.99
N GLY A 681 -23.64 -27.87 -24.03
CA GLY A 681 -23.19 -29.23 -24.27
C GLY A 681 -21.84 -29.35 -24.99
N LYS A 682 -21.59 -30.53 -25.56
CA LYS A 682 -20.31 -30.88 -26.19
C LYS A 682 -19.94 -29.99 -27.38
N ASP A 683 -20.92 -29.67 -28.23
CA ASP A 683 -20.69 -28.93 -29.48
C ASP A 683 -20.77 -27.41 -29.30
N GLY A 684 -21.22 -26.95 -28.13
CA GLY A 684 -21.33 -25.55 -27.77
C GLY A 684 -19.98 -24.83 -27.67
N LYS A 685 -19.96 -23.56 -28.08
CA LYS A 685 -18.79 -22.69 -27.96
C LYS A 685 -19.21 -21.31 -27.49
N PHE A 686 -18.39 -20.70 -26.64
CA PHE A 686 -18.56 -19.29 -26.29
C PHE A 686 -18.26 -18.40 -27.50
N GLY A 687 -19.04 -17.34 -27.68
CA GLY A 687 -18.79 -16.30 -28.67
C GLY A 687 -17.56 -15.45 -28.38
N GLU A 688 -17.42 -14.36 -29.12
CA GLU A 688 -16.53 -13.24 -28.79
C GLU A 688 -17.30 -12.14 -28.06
N GLY A 689 -16.62 -11.31 -27.28
CA GLY A 689 -17.26 -10.20 -26.59
C GLY A 689 -16.40 -9.53 -25.53
N ASP A 690 -16.87 -8.38 -25.08
CA ASP A 690 -16.27 -7.61 -23.99
C ASP A 690 -16.92 -8.00 -22.66
N ILE A 691 -16.09 -8.40 -21.70
CA ILE A 691 -16.51 -8.80 -20.36
C ILE A 691 -16.12 -7.71 -19.37
N VAL A 692 -17.11 -7.11 -18.73
CA VAL A 692 -16.90 -6.16 -17.63
C VAL A 692 -16.75 -6.92 -16.33
N THR A 693 -15.61 -6.78 -15.67
CA THR A 693 -15.31 -7.54 -14.44
C THR A 693 -15.81 -6.85 -13.18
N HIS A 694 -16.18 -5.57 -13.25
CA HIS A 694 -16.54 -4.74 -12.10
C HIS A 694 -15.45 -4.72 -11.01
N HIS A 695 -14.19 -4.81 -11.42
CA HIS A 695 -13.06 -4.99 -10.50
C HIS A 695 -13.22 -6.20 -9.57
N ASP A 696 -13.78 -7.31 -10.08
CA ASP A 696 -13.80 -8.62 -9.43
C ASP A 696 -12.88 -9.62 -10.17
N HIS A 697 -11.83 -10.03 -9.49
CA HIS A 697 -10.78 -10.90 -10.03
C HIS A 697 -11.29 -12.29 -10.38
N ARG A 698 -12.35 -12.77 -9.71
CA ARG A 698 -12.92 -14.10 -9.96
C ARG A 698 -13.72 -14.13 -11.24
N ILE A 699 -14.40 -13.03 -11.57
CA ILE A 699 -15.08 -12.86 -12.85
C ILE A 699 -14.04 -12.89 -13.98
N ALA A 700 -12.96 -12.12 -13.83
CA ALA A 700 -11.89 -12.07 -14.81
C ALA A 700 -11.28 -13.45 -15.10
N MET A 701 -10.86 -14.19 -14.07
CA MET A 701 -10.26 -15.51 -14.23
C MET A 701 -11.26 -16.56 -14.74
N SER A 702 -12.54 -16.45 -14.40
CA SER A 702 -13.58 -17.37 -14.90
C SER A 702 -13.76 -17.21 -16.40
N PHE A 703 -13.90 -15.98 -16.90
CA PHE A 703 -14.05 -15.74 -18.34
C PHE A 703 -12.76 -15.98 -19.13
N ALA A 704 -11.59 -15.88 -18.50
CA ALA A 704 -10.34 -16.34 -19.11
C ALA A 704 -10.39 -17.86 -19.37
N MET A 705 -10.84 -18.65 -18.39
CA MET A 705 -11.01 -20.10 -18.57
C MET A 705 -12.10 -20.45 -19.59
N ALA A 706 -13.14 -19.62 -19.73
CA ALA A 706 -14.16 -19.80 -20.76
C ALA A 706 -13.59 -19.79 -22.18
N SER A 707 -12.49 -19.07 -22.44
CA SER A 707 -11.89 -18.99 -23.78
C SER A 707 -11.35 -20.33 -24.28
N LEU A 708 -11.04 -21.29 -23.40
CA LEU A 708 -10.67 -22.66 -23.80
C LEU A 708 -11.77 -23.34 -24.64
N ARG A 709 -13.02 -22.90 -24.49
CA ARG A 709 -14.19 -23.33 -25.28
C ARG A 709 -14.76 -22.20 -26.15
N GLY A 710 -13.95 -21.19 -26.44
CA GLY A 710 -14.31 -20.05 -27.29
C GLY A 710 -14.31 -20.37 -28.79
N SER A 711 -15.06 -19.57 -29.54
CA SER A 711 -15.04 -19.50 -31.01
C SER A 711 -14.31 -18.25 -31.52
N GLY A 712 -14.10 -17.26 -30.65
CA GLY A 712 -13.36 -16.02 -30.90
C GLY A 712 -12.67 -15.54 -29.62
N THR A 713 -11.94 -14.42 -29.71
CA THR A 713 -11.22 -13.84 -28.57
C THR A 713 -12.20 -13.21 -27.59
N ILE A 714 -12.04 -13.50 -26.30
CA ILE A 714 -12.79 -12.87 -25.22
C ILE A 714 -11.92 -11.74 -24.66
N ARG A 715 -12.42 -10.50 -24.70
CA ARG A 715 -11.73 -9.35 -24.13
C ARG A 715 -12.29 -9.07 -22.74
N ILE A 716 -11.45 -9.22 -21.73
CA ILE A 716 -11.82 -9.13 -20.32
C ILE A 716 -11.25 -7.83 -19.77
N LEU A 717 -12.14 -6.95 -19.31
CA LEU A 717 -11.80 -5.58 -18.94
C LEU A 717 -11.43 -5.48 -17.45
N ASP A 718 -10.55 -4.54 -17.10
CA ASP A 718 -10.23 -4.17 -15.70
C ASP A 718 -9.65 -5.29 -14.82
N CYS A 719 -8.74 -6.08 -15.38
CA CYS A 719 -8.11 -7.25 -14.75
C CYS A 719 -6.95 -6.95 -13.78
N ALA A 720 -6.69 -5.67 -13.44
CA ALA A 720 -5.53 -5.29 -12.62
C ALA A 720 -5.53 -5.94 -11.22
N ASN A 721 -6.72 -6.16 -10.65
CA ASN A 721 -6.93 -6.76 -9.34
C ASN A 721 -6.66 -8.27 -9.27
N VAL A 722 -6.51 -8.96 -10.41
CA VAL A 722 -6.17 -10.39 -10.44
C VAL A 722 -4.85 -10.65 -9.74
N ALA A 723 -3.87 -9.76 -9.93
CA ALA A 723 -2.56 -9.85 -9.28
C ALA A 723 -2.63 -9.76 -7.75
N THR A 724 -3.69 -9.19 -7.17
CA THR A 724 -3.86 -9.09 -5.71
C THR A 724 -4.21 -10.43 -5.08
N SER A 725 -4.96 -11.28 -5.79
CA SER A 725 -5.42 -12.59 -5.30
C SER A 725 -4.64 -13.77 -5.91
N PHE A 726 -4.21 -13.66 -7.16
CA PHE A 726 -3.48 -14.68 -7.90
C PHE A 726 -2.30 -14.03 -8.66
N PRO A 727 -1.22 -13.65 -7.96
CA PRO A 727 0.01 -13.21 -8.60
C PRO A 727 0.52 -14.29 -9.58
N GLY A 728 0.88 -13.87 -10.80
CA GLY A 728 1.38 -14.80 -11.83
C GLY A 728 0.32 -15.62 -12.56
N PHE A 729 -0.98 -15.30 -12.41
CA PHE A 729 -2.07 -16.02 -13.09
C PHE A 729 -1.83 -16.18 -14.60
N VAL A 730 -1.52 -15.09 -15.30
CA VAL A 730 -1.33 -15.10 -16.77
C VAL A 730 -0.16 -15.99 -17.18
N GLU A 731 0.96 -15.94 -16.45
CA GLU A 731 2.13 -16.78 -16.73
C GLU A 731 1.79 -18.26 -16.54
N LEU A 732 1.15 -18.61 -15.43
CA LEU A 732 0.76 -19.98 -15.14
C LEU A 732 -0.29 -20.49 -16.14
N ALA A 733 -1.27 -19.67 -16.51
CA ALA A 733 -2.30 -20.00 -17.47
C ALA A 733 -1.70 -20.30 -18.85
N ASN A 734 -0.81 -19.42 -19.34
CA ASN A 734 -0.09 -19.63 -20.60
C ASN A 734 0.79 -20.90 -20.56
N ASN A 735 1.53 -21.12 -19.48
CA ASN A 735 2.36 -22.31 -19.31
C ASN A 735 1.52 -23.60 -19.24
N ALA A 736 0.32 -23.54 -18.68
CA ALA A 736 -0.61 -24.67 -18.63
C ALA A 736 -1.29 -24.94 -19.99
N GLY A 737 -1.34 -23.96 -20.90
CA GLY A 737 -1.90 -24.13 -22.26
C GLY A 737 -3.09 -23.22 -22.60
N LEU A 738 -3.38 -22.20 -21.80
CA LEU A 738 -4.39 -21.17 -22.06
C LEU A 738 -3.72 -19.88 -22.59
N ASN A 739 -4.10 -19.42 -23.78
CA ASN A 739 -3.49 -18.26 -24.42
C ASN A 739 -4.11 -16.94 -23.92
N ILE A 740 -3.39 -16.21 -23.08
CA ILE A 740 -3.79 -14.89 -22.57
C ILE A 740 -2.71 -13.86 -22.89
N GLU A 741 -3.10 -12.79 -23.58
CA GLU A 741 -2.29 -11.59 -23.78
C GLU A 741 -2.78 -10.46 -22.86
N VAL A 742 -1.84 -9.70 -22.29
CA VAL A 742 -2.14 -8.52 -21.46
C VAL A 742 -2.04 -7.28 -22.32
N SER A 743 -3.10 -6.47 -22.37
CA SER A 743 -3.12 -5.21 -23.09
C SER A 743 -3.36 -4.03 -22.16
N GLU A 744 -2.70 -2.91 -22.42
CA GLU A 744 -3.07 -1.61 -21.83
C GLU A 744 -4.45 -1.20 -22.36
N GLY A 745 -5.31 -0.74 -21.46
CA GLY A 745 -6.72 -0.46 -21.71
C GLY A 745 -7.07 1.00 -21.87
#